data_AF-A0A0B4F662-F1
#
_entry.id   AF-A0A0B4F662-F1
#
_cell.length_a   1.000
_cell.length_b   1.000
_cell.length_c   1.000
_cell.angle_alpha   90.00
_cell.angle_beta   90.00
_cell.angle_gamma   90.00
#
_symmetry.space_group_name_H-M   'P 1'
#
loop_
_entity.id
_entity.type
_entity.pdbx_description
1 polymer ?
#
loop_
_entity_poly.entity_id
_entity_poly.type
_entity_poly.pdbx_seq_one_letter_code
_entity_poly.pdbx_strand_id
1 'polypeptide(L)'
;MRRTLQSALLLGLSSLAGAVFKDEVGDIDFHYSLVGLPQVETTFFHRPRKDDKASLLYTLGDVGVIGAINPSNGELIWRQQISHGIANGGGHLRAPEGENWVTSAYGPKVQAWNALTGRNIWDMEFKGVVKDLEILELTESPRKDVLALFDEDGVTVLRRLHGALGTVVWEFRETSKDLPVQVSTNIANIYVLSLHGSPGSYNLKVTSLDMATGARVDHWSVGNKGDIHGAEDVMFVGANSAAPIAAWASRGLSKLSVNVLGTKTKQEFTLPDGTETLRIHAPHLAQSQPHFLLHIGTKTGHKAIVYHTDLKSGQVSKAYELPHLSGPGAFSTSSDAANVYFTRITANDISIVSSESHGILASWPYLPKDDHAAVHAVSEVIKKAGGKEFAIRSAAVTDADDWVLIKNGQVDWTRHEGLSGAVAAVWAEIPEAERLAEVLAEEAHANPVAAYIHRVNRHIADLEHLPAYLARLPQRIIDGISGADLTGHKDGLHRDTFGFSKIVVVATRRGRFYGLDTGRQGKILWSQAVFNVDPGESLAIRGIVAKDAESEVTVVGSNGERATISSATGRILEAHQAGSFTKVASTAVIGDESSQWLLSLGANGLPVPNMPIGTIPNDTVVLRDGSLGVKGVKFTAKDGEVIKDDIWQFQVGKGQKIVDIASPPSHDPISSIGRVLGDRKVMYKYFNPNTIVVAAIEEATSTLSVHLLDIISGQVLASQVYNGVDSTKGLSCAMAENWYACTFFGDYTVNDGTDRTIKGFQVAVSDLYESPEPNDRGPLGDAAEFSSLNPVDTPTGVPLPHVVSQAYVFSQQLKSLSVTQTLQGITSRQLLAYLPDSNSILAVSRHIIDPRRPVDRDPTSAEVEAEALMRYTPQFEIDGRGIVSHELDVLGVQEILATPAVIESTSLLFAYGVDIFGTRAAPSGVFDILGKGFNKVTLVGTVAALFVGVLFLAPVVRRKQIDRRWEAFL
;
A
#
# COMPACT_ATOMS: atom_id res chain seq x y z
N MET A 1 -3.76 56.23 9.98
CA MET A 1 -2.42 55.75 9.56
C MET A 1 -1.80 54.72 10.51
N ARG A 2 -1.77 54.91 11.85
CA ARG A 2 -1.21 53.89 12.77
C ARG A 2 -1.98 52.56 12.84
N ARG A 3 -3.32 52.58 12.81
CA ARG A 3 -4.14 51.34 12.81
C ARG A 3 -4.03 50.53 11.51
N THR A 4 -3.93 51.19 10.36
CA THR A 4 -3.76 50.54 9.05
C THR A 4 -2.37 49.91 8.89
N LEU A 5 -1.33 50.50 9.49
CA LEU A 5 0.01 49.90 9.52
C LEU A 5 0.06 48.66 10.45
N GLN A 6 -0.66 48.66 11.57
CA GLN A 6 -0.71 47.49 12.46
C GLN A 6 -1.42 46.29 11.81
N SER A 7 -2.51 46.53 11.06
CA SER A 7 -3.19 45.46 10.29
C SER A 7 -2.31 44.93 9.15
N ALA A 8 -1.57 45.80 8.46
CA ALA A 8 -0.61 45.37 7.42
C ALA A 8 0.59 44.61 8.00
N LEU A 9 1.05 44.96 9.20
CA LEU A 9 2.12 44.23 9.89
C LEU A 9 1.64 42.85 10.38
N LEU A 10 0.41 42.75 10.88
CA LEU A 10 -0.21 41.46 11.26
C LEU A 10 -0.45 40.55 10.05
N LEU A 11 -0.84 41.11 8.90
CA LEU A 11 -0.94 40.38 7.62
C LEU A 11 0.44 39.98 7.05
N GLY A 12 1.47 40.82 7.24
CA GLY A 12 2.86 40.49 6.88
C GLY A 12 3.50 39.46 7.80
N LEU A 13 2.99 39.30 9.03
CA LEU A 13 3.42 38.25 9.96
C LEU A 13 2.75 36.90 9.64
N SER A 14 1.53 36.88 9.08
CA SER A 14 0.89 35.63 8.62
C SER A 14 1.57 34.99 7.41
N SER A 15 2.29 35.77 6.59
CA SER A 15 3.06 35.24 5.45
C SER A 15 4.42 34.61 5.82
N LEU A 16 4.78 34.58 7.11
CA LEU A 16 6.01 33.94 7.60
C LEU A 16 5.77 32.50 8.09
N ALA A 17 4.53 32.01 8.08
CA ALA A 17 4.22 30.62 8.36
C ALA A 17 4.37 29.80 7.07
N GLY A 18 5.49 29.08 6.93
CA GLY A 18 5.60 28.02 5.92
C GLY A 18 4.76 26.82 6.35
N ALA A 19 3.48 26.82 5.98
CA ALA A 19 2.57 25.71 6.15
C ALA A 19 1.92 25.40 4.80
N VAL A 20 1.66 24.12 4.53
CA VAL A 20 0.79 23.72 3.41
C VAL A 20 -0.60 24.24 3.74
N PHE A 21 -1.20 25.01 2.83
CA PHE A 21 -2.56 25.46 3.06
C PHE A 21 -3.53 24.29 2.86
N LYS A 22 -4.59 24.22 3.69
CA LYS A 22 -5.56 23.13 3.62
C LYS A 22 -6.23 23.01 2.24
N ASP A 23 -6.36 24.10 1.51
CA ASP A 23 -6.87 24.16 0.14
C ASP A 23 -5.87 23.71 -0.93
N GLU A 24 -4.60 23.48 -0.59
CA GLU A 24 -3.59 22.87 -1.47
C GLU A 24 -3.49 21.34 -1.27
N VAL A 25 -4.04 20.82 -0.16
CA VAL A 25 -4.12 19.38 0.12
C VAL A 25 -5.17 18.73 -0.77
N GLY A 26 -4.80 17.65 -1.46
CA GLY A 26 -5.62 16.94 -2.42
C GLY A 26 -5.50 17.49 -3.85
N ASP A 27 -4.83 18.61 -4.09
CA ASP A 27 -4.63 19.15 -5.45
C ASP A 27 -3.56 18.35 -6.22
N ILE A 28 -2.47 17.99 -5.55
CA ILE A 28 -1.30 17.34 -6.15
C ILE A 28 -1.13 15.89 -5.70
N ASP A 29 -1.76 15.54 -4.60
CA ASP A 29 -1.64 14.27 -3.91
C ASP A 29 -2.96 13.52 -3.88
N PHE A 30 -2.86 12.21 -3.68
CA PHE A 30 -4.00 11.34 -3.50
C PHE A 30 -3.66 10.23 -2.53
N HIS A 31 -4.67 9.78 -1.79
CA HIS A 31 -4.53 8.75 -0.78
C HIS A 31 -5.74 7.82 -0.79
N TYR A 32 -5.48 6.54 -0.99
CA TYR A 32 -6.44 5.48 -0.69
C TYR A 32 -6.16 4.99 0.73
N SER A 33 -6.95 5.47 1.68
CA SER A 33 -6.92 5.03 3.08
C SER A 33 -7.69 3.71 3.23
N LEU A 34 -7.01 2.57 3.14
CA LEU A 34 -7.62 1.24 3.05
C LEU A 34 -7.65 0.52 4.41
N VAL A 35 -8.60 -0.39 4.56
CA VAL A 35 -8.69 -1.30 5.72
C VAL A 35 -8.47 -2.76 5.34
N GLY A 36 -8.43 -3.05 4.03
CA GLY A 36 -8.35 -4.42 3.52
C GLY A 36 -9.71 -4.95 3.10
N LEU A 37 -9.71 -6.13 2.48
CA LEU A 37 -10.95 -6.78 2.09
C LEU A 37 -11.76 -7.16 3.34
N PRO A 38 -12.99 -6.65 3.49
CA PRO A 38 -13.83 -6.97 4.63
C PRO A 38 -14.12 -8.47 4.70
N GLN A 39 -13.87 -9.07 5.86
CA GLN A 39 -14.19 -10.49 6.08
C GLN A 39 -15.59 -10.67 6.64
N VAL A 40 -16.26 -11.75 6.27
CA VAL A 40 -17.66 -12.02 6.66
C VAL A 40 -17.83 -12.09 8.17
N GLU A 41 -16.90 -12.77 8.85
CA GLU A 41 -16.98 -13.04 10.29
C GLU A 41 -16.64 -11.83 11.16
N THR A 42 -16.11 -10.76 10.57
CA THR A 42 -15.59 -9.59 11.29
C THR A 42 -16.20 -8.27 10.80
N THR A 43 -17.14 -8.32 9.85
CA THR A 43 -17.80 -7.13 9.31
C THR A 43 -19.21 -7.01 9.86
N PHE A 44 -19.54 -5.87 10.44
CA PHE A 44 -20.88 -5.64 10.99
C PHE A 44 -21.21 -4.15 11.16
N PHE A 45 -22.51 -3.86 11.22
CA PHE A 45 -23.01 -2.56 11.67
C PHE A 45 -23.08 -2.54 13.20
N HIS A 46 -22.54 -1.52 13.84
CA HIS A 46 -22.63 -1.35 15.29
C HIS A 46 -22.90 0.10 15.66
N ARG A 47 -23.68 0.31 16.73
CA ARG A 47 -24.02 1.65 17.22
C ARG A 47 -23.04 2.04 18.34
N PRO A 48 -22.13 3.00 18.10
CA PRO A 48 -21.13 3.37 19.11
C PRO A 48 -21.73 4.11 20.31
N ARG A 49 -22.95 4.64 20.18
CA ARG A 49 -23.70 5.32 21.24
C ARG A 49 -25.08 4.72 21.35
N LYS A 50 -25.48 4.35 22.57
CA LYS A 50 -26.77 3.72 22.85
C LYS A 50 -27.98 4.60 22.47
N ASP A 51 -27.85 5.91 22.64
CA ASP A 51 -28.92 6.87 22.34
C ASP A 51 -28.95 7.30 20.86
N ASP A 52 -27.91 6.98 20.09
CA ASP A 52 -27.82 7.35 18.68
C ASP A 52 -28.52 6.30 17.81
N LYS A 53 -29.17 6.76 16.75
CA LYS A 53 -29.75 5.89 15.72
C LYS A 53 -28.74 5.53 14.64
N ALA A 54 -27.62 6.26 14.55
CA ALA A 54 -26.59 6.02 13.56
C ALA A 54 -25.68 4.84 13.95
N SER A 55 -25.62 3.84 13.08
CA SER A 55 -24.60 2.79 13.08
C SER A 55 -23.37 3.24 12.31
N LEU A 56 -22.19 2.79 12.75
CA LEU A 56 -20.97 2.78 11.94
C LEU A 56 -20.75 1.37 11.40
N LEU A 57 -20.01 1.27 10.31
CA LEU A 57 -19.66 0.01 9.67
C LEU A 57 -18.25 -0.37 10.11
N TYR A 58 -18.10 -1.50 10.79
CA TYR A 58 -16.81 -1.98 11.29
C TYR A 58 -16.36 -3.18 10.48
N THR A 59 -15.06 -3.33 10.31
CA THR A 59 -14.46 -4.53 9.74
C THR A 59 -13.06 -4.76 10.28
N LEU A 60 -12.64 -6.02 10.35
CA LEU A 60 -11.23 -6.42 10.36
C LEU A 60 -10.94 -6.95 8.96
N GLY A 61 -10.18 -6.18 8.19
CA GLY A 61 -9.82 -6.56 6.83
C GLY A 61 -8.75 -7.65 6.80
N ASP A 62 -8.63 -8.31 5.66
CA ASP A 62 -7.68 -9.40 5.43
C ASP A 62 -6.20 -9.00 5.58
N VAL A 63 -5.86 -7.72 5.58
CA VAL A 63 -4.50 -7.20 5.80
C VAL A 63 -4.17 -6.94 7.27
N GLY A 64 -5.09 -7.23 8.20
CA GLY A 64 -4.86 -7.08 9.65
C GLY A 64 -5.11 -5.66 10.18
N VAL A 65 -5.96 -4.90 9.50
CA VAL A 65 -6.39 -3.56 9.89
C VAL A 65 -7.85 -3.61 10.32
N ILE A 66 -8.11 -3.15 11.54
CA ILE A 66 -9.48 -2.87 11.99
C ILE A 66 -9.84 -1.44 11.60
N GLY A 67 -11.08 -1.20 11.19
CA GLY A 67 -11.52 0.14 10.85
C GLY A 67 -13.01 0.35 11.07
N ALA A 68 -13.37 1.60 11.33
CA ALA A 68 -14.74 2.09 11.35
C ALA A 68 -14.95 3.05 10.18
N ILE A 69 -15.93 2.72 9.34
CA ILE A 69 -16.32 3.48 8.15
C ILE A 69 -17.67 4.14 8.39
N ASN A 70 -17.80 5.37 7.90
CA ASN A 70 -19.07 6.08 7.90
C ASN A 70 -19.99 5.55 6.79
N PRO A 71 -21.16 4.97 7.12
CA PRO A 71 -22.09 4.47 6.10
C PRO A 71 -22.74 5.58 5.26
N SER A 72 -22.62 6.87 5.59
CA SER A 72 -23.23 7.92 4.76
C SER A 72 -22.42 8.26 3.51
N ASN A 73 -21.10 8.15 3.55
CA ASN A 73 -20.19 8.63 2.50
C ASN A 73 -18.99 7.70 2.25
N GLY A 74 -18.81 6.64 3.03
CA GLY A 74 -17.70 5.71 2.88
C GLY A 74 -16.37 6.25 3.42
N GLU A 75 -16.37 7.38 4.12
CA GLU A 75 -15.14 7.92 4.72
C GLU A 75 -14.68 7.08 5.91
N LEU A 76 -13.36 6.99 6.06
CA LEU A 76 -12.72 6.39 7.21
C LEU A 76 -12.90 7.30 8.44
N ILE A 77 -13.44 6.76 9.54
CA ILE A 77 -13.52 7.48 10.83
C ILE A 77 -12.24 7.25 11.64
N TRP A 78 -11.84 5.99 11.78
CA TRP A 78 -10.61 5.58 12.44
C TRP A 78 -10.23 4.17 12.00
N ARG A 79 -8.94 3.83 12.11
CA ARG A 79 -8.42 2.47 11.92
C ARG A 79 -7.21 2.22 12.79
N GLN A 80 -6.92 0.95 13.03
CA GLN A 80 -5.75 0.48 13.78
C GLN A 80 -5.19 -0.77 13.11
N GLN A 81 -3.88 -0.84 12.97
CA GLN A 81 -3.21 -2.05 12.51
C GLN A 81 -2.90 -2.93 13.72
N ILE A 82 -3.49 -4.13 13.77
CA ILE A 82 -3.36 -5.04 14.91
C ILE A 82 -2.35 -6.17 14.65
N SER A 83 -1.99 -6.40 13.39
CA SER A 83 -0.95 -7.34 13.00
C SER A 83 0.43 -6.69 12.89
N HIS A 84 1.49 -7.47 13.13
CA HIS A 84 2.85 -7.05 12.80
C HIS A 84 3.06 -7.12 11.28
N GLY A 85 2.89 -6.00 10.58
CA GLY A 85 2.93 -5.96 9.11
C GLY A 85 1.61 -6.37 8.45
N ILE A 86 1.65 -6.73 7.17
CA ILE A 86 0.45 -7.10 6.40
C ILE A 86 0.08 -8.56 6.72
N ALA A 87 -1.05 -8.78 7.40
CA ALA A 87 -1.54 -10.12 7.73
C ALA A 87 -2.11 -10.84 6.51
N ASN A 88 -2.09 -12.18 6.46
CA ASN A 88 -2.78 -12.99 5.44
C ASN A 88 -4.13 -13.50 6.01
N GLY A 89 -5.00 -12.57 6.39
CA GLY A 89 -6.27 -12.86 7.04
C GLY A 89 -6.11 -13.30 8.50
N GLY A 90 -7.21 -13.84 9.04
CA GLY A 90 -7.32 -14.22 10.44
C GLY A 90 -7.58 -13.05 11.39
N GLY A 91 -7.58 -13.37 12.68
CA GLY A 91 -8.02 -12.47 13.75
C GLY A 91 -9.54 -12.44 13.89
N HIS A 92 -9.99 -11.76 14.94
CA HIS A 92 -11.40 -11.70 15.32
C HIS A 92 -11.78 -10.28 15.69
N LEU A 93 -13.02 -9.90 15.38
CA LEU A 93 -13.60 -8.62 15.77
C LEU A 93 -15.04 -8.86 16.24
N ARG A 94 -15.37 -8.35 17.41
CA ARG A 94 -16.72 -8.44 17.99
C ARG A 94 -17.15 -7.11 18.60
N ALA A 95 -18.44 -6.84 18.52
CA ALA A 95 -19.05 -5.69 19.16
C ALA A 95 -20.14 -6.14 20.16
N PRO A 96 -20.01 -5.78 21.44
CA PRO A 96 -21.10 -5.92 22.41
C PRO A 96 -22.28 -4.99 22.07
N GLU A 97 -23.48 -5.54 21.89
CA GLU A 97 -24.68 -4.73 21.60
C GLU A 97 -24.94 -3.70 22.70
N GLY A 98 -25.19 -2.43 22.34
CA GLY A 98 -25.52 -1.38 23.29
C GLY A 98 -24.35 -0.81 24.10
N GLU A 99 -23.13 -1.26 23.83
CA GLU A 99 -21.88 -0.79 24.45
C GLU A 99 -21.06 0.07 23.48
N ASN A 100 -20.24 0.97 24.01
CA ASN A 100 -19.47 1.96 23.24
C ASN A 100 -18.06 1.48 22.84
N TRP A 101 -17.82 0.18 22.85
CA TRP A 101 -16.52 -0.42 22.54
C TRP A 101 -16.65 -1.61 21.60
N VAL A 102 -15.55 -1.93 20.92
CA VAL A 102 -15.38 -3.13 20.10
C VAL A 102 -14.10 -3.84 20.54
N THR A 103 -14.05 -5.16 20.44
CA THR A 103 -12.86 -5.93 20.82
C THR A 103 -12.31 -6.70 19.63
N SER A 104 -10.99 -6.68 19.50
CA SER A 104 -10.27 -7.43 18.49
C SER A 104 -9.27 -8.37 19.13
N ALA A 105 -8.97 -9.48 18.45
CA ALA A 105 -7.90 -10.37 18.84
C ALA A 105 -7.11 -10.86 17.63
N TYR A 106 -5.78 -10.86 17.74
CA TYR A 106 -4.88 -11.34 16.70
C TYR A 106 -3.57 -11.84 17.32
N GLY A 107 -3.12 -13.02 16.91
CA GLY A 107 -1.93 -13.65 17.49
C GLY A 107 -2.06 -13.81 19.01
N PRO A 108 -1.10 -13.30 19.81
CA PRO A 108 -1.17 -13.37 21.27
C PRO A 108 -2.01 -12.26 21.92
N LYS A 109 -2.49 -11.27 21.15
CA LYS A 109 -3.08 -10.04 21.71
C LYS A 109 -4.60 -10.04 21.65
N VAL A 110 -5.21 -9.50 22.71
CA VAL A 110 -6.63 -9.15 22.79
C VAL A 110 -6.72 -7.68 23.22
N GLN A 111 -7.49 -6.91 22.47
CA GLN A 111 -7.58 -5.47 22.63
C GLN A 111 -9.04 -5.04 22.62
N ALA A 112 -9.34 -3.95 23.33
CA ALA A 112 -10.61 -3.25 23.19
C ALA A 112 -10.39 -1.80 22.78
N TRP A 113 -11.31 -1.31 21.95
CA TRP A 113 -11.25 -0.01 21.31
C TRP A 113 -12.54 0.73 21.57
N ASN A 114 -12.44 2.02 21.83
CA ASN A 114 -13.61 2.88 21.85
C ASN A 114 -14.22 2.92 20.44
N ALA A 115 -15.47 2.49 20.30
CA ALA A 115 -16.13 2.28 19.02
C ALA A 115 -16.21 3.58 18.18
N LEU A 116 -16.33 4.74 18.83
CA LEU A 116 -16.44 6.03 18.13
C LEU A 116 -15.07 6.59 17.71
N THR A 117 -14.05 6.45 18.56
CA THR A 117 -12.78 7.19 18.41
C THR A 117 -11.60 6.32 18.01
N GLY A 118 -11.72 5.00 18.06
CA GLY A 118 -10.62 4.07 17.79
C GLY A 118 -9.50 4.10 18.82
N ARG A 119 -9.69 4.79 19.95
CA ARG A 119 -8.72 4.82 21.05
C ARG A 119 -8.71 3.47 21.76
N ASN A 120 -7.51 2.94 22.02
CA ASN A 120 -7.36 1.74 22.83
C ASN A 120 -7.88 2.00 24.26
N ILE A 121 -8.69 1.08 24.77
CA ILE A 121 -9.21 1.08 26.15
C ILE A 121 -8.30 0.23 27.03
N TRP A 122 -7.98 -0.97 26.55
CA TRP A 122 -7.02 -1.88 27.15
C TRP A 122 -6.41 -2.81 26.09
N ASP A 123 -5.23 -3.32 26.40
CA ASP A 123 -4.45 -4.26 25.58
C ASP A 123 -3.86 -5.33 26.50
N MET A 124 -4.15 -6.59 26.20
CA MET A 124 -3.68 -7.76 26.93
C MET A 124 -2.96 -8.70 25.98
N GLU A 125 -1.75 -9.10 26.36
CA GLU A 125 -0.96 -10.09 25.65
C GLU A 125 -0.88 -11.38 26.47
N PHE A 126 -1.24 -12.50 25.84
CA PHE A 126 -1.23 -13.82 26.46
C PHE A 126 -0.29 -14.76 25.71
N LYS A 127 0.08 -15.87 26.35
CA LYS A 127 0.81 -16.93 25.68
C LYS A 127 -0.09 -17.58 24.62
N GLY A 128 0.52 -18.07 23.54
CA GLY A 128 -0.17 -18.84 22.51
C GLY A 128 -0.79 -17.97 21.43
N VAL A 129 -1.69 -18.57 20.65
CA VAL A 129 -2.37 -17.91 19.54
C VAL A 129 -3.87 -17.95 19.78
N VAL A 130 -4.53 -16.79 19.68
CA VAL A 130 -5.98 -16.71 19.75
C VAL A 130 -6.61 -17.51 18.60
N LYS A 131 -7.63 -18.28 18.93
CA LYS A 131 -8.43 -19.08 17.98
C LYS A 131 -9.84 -18.54 17.81
N ASP A 132 -10.37 -17.88 18.83
CA ASP A 132 -11.67 -17.25 18.74
C ASP A 132 -11.88 -16.17 19.79
N LEU A 133 -12.83 -15.29 19.51
CA LEU A 133 -13.23 -14.16 20.36
C LEU A 133 -14.75 -14.04 20.32
N GLU A 134 -15.39 -13.97 21.48
CA GLU A 134 -16.85 -13.84 21.58
C GLU A 134 -17.27 -12.94 22.74
N ILE A 135 -18.46 -12.35 22.64
CA ILE A 135 -19.02 -11.53 23.71
C ILE A 135 -19.83 -12.41 24.65
N LEU A 136 -19.61 -12.27 25.96
CA LEU A 136 -20.42 -12.92 26.99
C LEU A 136 -21.41 -11.92 27.58
N GLU A 137 -22.70 -12.23 27.44
CA GLU A 137 -23.79 -11.53 28.10
C GLU A 137 -24.24 -12.30 29.34
N LEU A 138 -24.24 -11.65 30.49
CA LEU A 138 -24.64 -12.26 31.75
C LEU A 138 -26.10 -11.90 32.05
N THR A 139 -26.89 -12.87 32.46
CA THR A 139 -28.28 -12.62 32.89
C THR A 139 -28.35 -11.82 34.18
N GLU A 140 -27.37 -11.97 35.06
CA GLU A 140 -27.32 -11.35 36.39
C GLU A 140 -26.72 -9.93 36.38
N SER A 141 -26.03 -9.54 35.31
CA SER A 141 -25.31 -8.27 35.23
C SER A 141 -25.49 -7.62 33.86
N PRO A 142 -25.79 -6.32 33.79
CA PRO A 142 -25.85 -5.61 32.51
C PRO A 142 -24.48 -5.49 31.83
N ARG A 143 -23.39 -5.83 32.53
CA ARG A 143 -22.03 -5.79 32.00
C ARG A 143 -21.78 -6.92 31.01
N LYS A 144 -21.20 -6.58 29.86
CA LYS A 144 -20.71 -7.53 28.87
C LYS A 144 -19.22 -7.78 29.05
N ASP A 145 -18.83 -9.05 29.03
CA ASP A 145 -17.44 -9.50 29.16
C ASP A 145 -16.96 -10.11 27.83
N VAL A 146 -15.65 -10.34 27.71
CA VAL A 146 -15.03 -10.90 26.50
C VAL A 146 -14.56 -12.32 26.79
N LEU A 147 -14.88 -13.26 25.90
CA LEU A 147 -14.33 -14.61 25.91
C LEU A 147 -13.25 -14.71 24.84
N ALA A 148 -12.04 -15.07 25.24
CA ALA A 148 -10.92 -15.27 24.31
C ALA A 148 -10.39 -16.70 24.44
N LEU A 149 -10.46 -17.44 23.34
CA LEU A 149 -10.01 -18.83 23.23
C LEU A 149 -8.60 -18.87 22.65
N PHE A 150 -7.68 -19.57 23.29
CA PHE A 150 -6.28 -19.68 22.91
C PHE A 150 -5.84 -21.13 22.74
N ASP A 151 -4.88 -21.32 21.83
CA ASP A 151 -4.02 -22.49 21.76
C ASP A 151 -2.64 -22.14 22.33
N GLU A 152 -2.35 -22.65 23.54
CA GLU A 152 -1.09 -22.50 24.25
C GLU A 152 -0.25 -23.76 24.13
N ASP A 153 0.38 -23.97 22.97
CA ASP A 153 1.22 -25.14 22.68
C ASP A 153 0.46 -26.48 22.86
N GLY A 154 -0.77 -26.56 22.32
CA GLY A 154 -1.64 -27.73 22.45
C GLY A 154 -2.44 -27.78 23.75
N VAL A 155 -2.42 -26.71 24.55
CA VAL A 155 -3.33 -26.52 25.69
C VAL A 155 -4.44 -25.57 25.25
N THR A 156 -5.69 -26.04 25.33
CA THR A 156 -6.85 -25.18 25.09
C THR A 156 -7.06 -24.31 26.31
N VAL A 157 -7.02 -22.99 26.14
CA VAL A 157 -7.21 -22.02 27.23
C VAL A 157 -8.32 -21.05 26.86
N LEU A 158 -9.42 -21.06 27.62
CA LEU A 158 -10.47 -20.06 27.50
C LEU A 158 -10.35 -19.06 28.65
N ARG A 159 -10.30 -17.77 28.33
CA ARG A 159 -10.28 -16.68 29.30
C ARG A 159 -11.56 -15.87 29.21
N ARG A 160 -12.16 -15.59 30.37
CA ARG A 160 -13.14 -14.52 30.50
C ARG A 160 -12.45 -13.25 30.96
N LEU A 161 -12.47 -12.23 30.13
CA LEU A 161 -11.88 -10.93 30.40
C LEU A 161 -12.97 -9.92 30.73
N HIS A 162 -12.70 -9.05 31.69
CA HIS A 162 -13.60 -7.97 32.06
C HIS A 162 -13.72 -6.95 30.91
N GLY A 163 -14.92 -6.73 30.37
CA GLY A 163 -15.10 -5.94 29.14
C GLY A 163 -14.50 -4.52 29.17
N ALA A 164 -14.54 -3.84 30.32
CA ALA A 164 -13.98 -2.49 30.46
C ALA A 164 -12.50 -2.43 30.92
N LEU A 165 -11.95 -3.51 31.49
CA LEU A 165 -10.64 -3.48 32.16
C LEU A 165 -9.61 -4.42 31.51
N GLY A 166 -10.05 -5.41 30.73
CA GLY A 166 -9.19 -6.45 30.17
C GLY A 166 -8.69 -7.48 31.19
N THR A 167 -8.91 -7.26 32.49
CA THR A 167 -8.45 -8.17 33.55
C THR A 167 -9.12 -9.54 33.45
N VAL A 168 -8.34 -10.61 33.63
CA VAL A 168 -8.85 -11.98 33.66
C VAL A 168 -9.76 -12.18 34.87
N VAL A 169 -11.03 -12.53 34.62
CA VAL A 169 -12.02 -12.88 35.65
C VAL A 169 -11.81 -14.31 36.11
N TRP A 170 -11.72 -15.23 35.14
CA TRP A 170 -11.35 -16.63 35.36
C TRP A 170 -10.75 -17.20 34.08
N GLU A 171 -10.10 -18.35 34.21
CA GLU A 171 -9.48 -19.08 33.12
C GLU A 171 -9.83 -20.57 33.21
N PHE A 172 -10.22 -21.14 32.07
CA PHE A 172 -10.40 -22.58 31.89
C PHE A 172 -9.22 -23.13 31.08
N ARG A 173 -8.60 -24.21 31.56
CA ARG A 173 -7.50 -24.89 30.87
C ARG A 173 -7.84 -26.35 30.63
N GLU A 174 -7.52 -26.83 29.43
CA GLU A 174 -7.65 -28.23 29.05
C GLU A 174 -6.40 -28.72 28.32
N THR A 175 -5.77 -29.76 28.87
CA THR A 175 -4.48 -30.32 28.39
C THR A 175 -4.67 -31.58 27.55
N SER A 176 -5.85 -31.81 26.97
CA SER A 176 -6.15 -33.01 26.17
C SER A 176 -5.43 -33.05 24.82
N LYS A 177 -4.71 -31.98 24.45
CA LYS A 177 -4.11 -31.79 23.11
C LYS A 177 -5.14 -31.78 21.97
N ASP A 178 -6.39 -31.49 22.31
CA ASP A 178 -7.42 -31.22 21.31
C ASP A 178 -7.13 -29.86 20.66
N LEU A 179 -7.46 -29.73 19.37
CA LEU A 179 -7.28 -28.47 18.64
C LEU A 179 -8.48 -27.54 18.93
N PRO A 180 -8.31 -26.40 19.61
CA PRO A 180 -9.41 -25.47 19.83
C PRO A 180 -9.88 -24.86 18.51
N VAL A 181 -11.20 -24.79 18.33
CA VAL A 181 -11.84 -24.27 17.12
C VAL A 181 -12.48 -22.92 17.42
N GLN A 182 -13.58 -22.91 18.17
CA GLN A 182 -14.39 -21.72 18.43
C GLN A 182 -15.07 -21.80 19.79
N VAL A 183 -15.54 -20.66 20.29
CA VAL A 183 -16.33 -20.54 21.51
C VAL A 183 -17.74 -20.06 21.18
N SER A 184 -18.72 -20.61 21.87
CA SER A 184 -20.12 -20.25 21.73
C SER A 184 -20.77 -20.06 23.10
N THR A 185 -21.90 -19.36 23.11
CA THR A 185 -22.65 -19.00 24.31
C THR A 185 -24.14 -19.16 24.06
N ASN A 186 -24.86 -19.56 25.11
CA ASN A 186 -26.29 -19.33 25.23
C ASN A 186 -26.60 -18.69 26.59
N ILE A 187 -27.89 -18.56 26.92
CA ILE A 187 -28.35 -17.95 28.18
C ILE A 187 -27.91 -18.68 29.46
N ALA A 188 -27.34 -19.89 29.37
CA ALA A 188 -27.08 -20.76 30.51
C ALA A 188 -25.61 -21.25 30.60
N ASN A 189 -24.94 -21.49 29.48
CA ASN A 189 -23.62 -22.12 29.42
C ASN A 189 -22.73 -21.47 28.36
N ILE A 190 -21.42 -21.63 28.56
CA ILE A 190 -20.39 -21.39 27.55
C ILE A 190 -20.01 -22.74 26.95
N TYR A 191 -19.89 -22.82 25.64
CA TYR A 191 -19.47 -24.02 24.92
C TYR A 191 -18.10 -23.77 24.27
N VAL A 192 -17.11 -24.57 24.66
CA VAL A 192 -15.79 -24.61 24.00
C VAL A 192 -15.80 -25.76 23.01
N LEU A 193 -15.57 -25.46 21.74
CA LEU A 193 -15.51 -26.44 20.67
C LEU A 193 -14.04 -26.74 20.34
N SER A 194 -13.70 -28.02 20.34
CA SER A 194 -12.36 -28.49 19.99
C SER A 194 -12.43 -29.74 19.12
N LEU A 195 -11.40 -29.99 18.32
CA LEU A 195 -11.26 -31.21 17.53
C LEU A 195 -10.48 -32.25 18.31
N HIS A 196 -11.12 -33.40 18.55
CA HIS A 196 -10.53 -34.53 19.25
C HIS A 196 -10.29 -35.69 18.28
N GLY A 197 -9.06 -36.18 18.19
CA GLY A 197 -8.73 -37.28 17.29
C GLY A 197 -7.28 -37.27 16.81
N SER A 198 -7.05 -37.88 15.65
CA SER A 198 -5.75 -37.89 14.98
C SER A 198 -5.74 -36.86 13.85
N PRO A 199 -4.57 -36.32 13.45
CA PRO A 199 -4.48 -35.42 12.31
C PRO A 199 -5.19 -35.97 11.06
N GLY A 200 -6.12 -35.20 10.50
CA GLY A 200 -6.94 -35.60 9.35
C GLY A 200 -8.13 -36.49 9.66
N SER A 201 -8.40 -36.84 10.93
CA SER A 201 -9.59 -37.60 11.34
C SER A 201 -10.00 -37.22 12.76
N TYR A 202 -10.89 -36.23 12.85
CA TYR A 202 -11.35 -35.64 14.09
C TYR A 202 -12.85 -35.87 14.33
N ASN A 203 -13.23 -35.88 15.60
CA ASN A 203 -14.60 -35.66 16.07
C ASN A 203 -14.70 -34.26 16.68
N LEU A 204 -15.88 -33.65 16.61
CA LEU A 204 -16.13 -32.37 17.27
C LEU A 204 -16.41 -32.63 18.75
N LYS A 205 -15.51 -32.20 19.63
CA LYS A 205 -15.72 -32.23 21.07
C LYS A 205 -16.31 -30.89 21.52
N VAL A 206 -17.38 -30.96 22.30
CA VAL A 206 -18.04 -29.81 22.91
C VAL A 206 -17.89 -29.92 24.42
N THR A 207 -17.25 -28.93 25.03
CA THR A 207 -17.08 -28.81 26.47
C THR A 207 -17.99 -27.68 26.97
N SER A 208 -18.93 -28.00 27.84
CA SER A 208 -19.85 -27.04 28.46
C SER A 208 -19.27 -26.52 29.78
N LEU A 209 -19.23 -25.20 29.94
CA LEU A 209 -18.72 -24.51 31.11
C LEU A 209 -19.79 -23.63 31.76
N ASP A 210 -19.71 -23.51 33.09
CA ASP A 210 -20.51 -22.57 33.87
C ASP A 210 -20.05 -21.13 33.62
N MET A 211 -21.00 -20.22 33.36
CA MET A 211 -20.69 -18.83 32.97
C MET A 211 -19.98 -18.03 34.07
N ALA A 212 -20.34 -18.30 35.33
CA ALA A 212 -19.85 -17.54 36.48
C ALA A 212 -18.45 -17.97 36.91
N THR A 213 -18.22 -19.28 36.99
CA THR A 213 -17.01 -19.88 37.58
C THR A 213 -16.01 -20.40 36.54
N GLY A 214 -16.44 -20.64 35.30
CA GLY A 214 -15.63 -21.33 34.29
C GLY A 214 -15.43 -22.82 34.56
N ALA A 215 -16.11 -23.38 35.56
CA ALA A 215 -16.02 -24.80 35.88
C ALA A 215 -16.69 -25.65 34.81
N ARG A 216 -16.11 -26.82 34.52
CA ARG A 216 -16.68 -27.76 33.55
C ARG A 216 -17.98 -28.36 34.09
N VAL A 217 -19.05 -28.21 33.32
CA VAL A 217 -20.39 -28.78 33.61
C VAL A 217 -20.52 -30.16 32.98
N ASP A 218 -20.23 -30.29 31.69
CA ASP A 218 -20.28 -31.55 30.93
C ASP A 218 -19.33 -31.46 29.72
N HIS A 219 -19.04 -32.60 29.09
CA HIS A 219 -18.41 -32.63 27.78
C HIS A 219 -18.87 -33.85 26.99
N TRP A 220 -18.94 -33.72 25.66
CA TRP A 220 -19.30 -34.82 24.77
C TRP A 220 -18.64 -34.66 23.41
N SER A 221 -18.63 -35.72 22.62
CA SER A 221 -18.14 -35.70 21.24
C SER A 221 -19.29 -35.97 20.28
N VAL A 222 -19.33 -35.22 19.19
CA VAL A 222 -20.33 -35.28 18.13
C VAL A 222 -19.62 -35.50 16.80
N GLY A 223 -20.22 -36.31 15.93
CA GLY A 223 -19.64 -36.68 14.64
C GLY A 223 -19.01 -38.07 14.63
N ASN A 224 -18.81 -38.61 13.44
CA ASN A 224 -18.13 -39.87 13.22
C ASN A 224 -16.66 -39.60 12.84
N LYS A 225 -15.78 -40.56 13.15
CA LYS A 225 -14.36 -40.46 12.77
C LYS A 225 -14.24 -40.33 11.24
N GLY A 226 -13.60 -39.25 10.80
CA GLY A 226 -13.40 -38.95 9.37
C GLY A 226 -14.41 -37.98 8.76
N ASP A 227 -15.40 -37.49 9.54
CA ASP A 227 -16.29 -36.42 9.06
C ASP A 227 -15.56 -35.06 8.99
N ILE A 228 -14.60 -34.81 9.90
CA ILE A 228 -13.84 -33.56 10.03
C ILE A 228 -12.34 -33.89 9.92
N HIS A 229 -11.63 -33.20 9.03
CA HIS A 229 -10.20 -33.37 8.77
C HIS A 229 -9.36 -32.24 9.36
N GLY A 230 -9.96 -31.05 9.52
CA GLY A 230 -9.34 -29.87 10.08
C GLY A 230 -10.37 -28.86 10.61
N ALA A 231 -9.89 -27.74 11.15
CA ALA A 231 -10.76 -26.69 11.70
C ALA A 231 -11.57 -25.97 10.60
N GLU A 232 -11.02 -25.91 9.39
CA GLU A 232 -11.63 -25.35 8.19
C GLU A 232 -12.91 -26.08 7.73
N ASP A 233 -13.08 -27.35 8.11
CA ASP A 233 -14.30 -28.12 7.83
C ASP A 233 -15.47 -27.69 8.75
N VAL A 234 -15.17 -27.07 9.90
CA VAL A 234 -16.18 -26.50 10.81
C VAL A 234 -16.59 -25.14 10.27
N MET A 235 -17.71 -25.14 9.55
CA MET A 235 -18.12 -24.02 8.72
C MET A 235 -18.76 -22.87 9.49
N PHE A 236 -19.43 -23.18 10.60
CA PHE A 236 -20.15 -22.18 11.39
C PHE A 236 -20.34 -22.66 12.81
N VAL A 237 -20.10 -21.77 13.77
CA VAL A 237 -20.51 -21.92 15.15
C VAL A 237 -21.27 -20.66 15.56
N GLY A 238 -22.56 -20.79 15.79
CA GLY A 238 -23.40 -19.69 16.24
C GLY A 238 -23.12 -19.39 17.71
N ALA A 239 -23.14 -18.11 18.08
CA ALA A 239 -23.00 -17.65 19.46
C ALA A 239 -24.10 -16.64 19.79
N ASN A 240 -24.34 -16.42 21.09
CA ASN A 240 -25.34 -15.48 21.60
C ASN A 240 -26.74 -15.66 20.99
N SER A 241 -27.12 -16.89 20.63
CA SER A 241 -28.42 -17.22 20.05
C SER A 241 -29.27 -18.02 21.03
N ALA A 242 -30.60 -18.01 20.84
CA ALA A 242 -31.52 -18.85 21.60
C ALA A 242 -31.20 -20.36 21.46
N ALA A 243 -30.73 -20.77 20.28
CA ALA A 243 -30.31 -22.12 19.97
C ALA A 243 -29.02 -22.08 19.13
N PRO A 244 -27.84 -21.90 19.76
CA PRO A 244 -26.60 -21.86 19.02
C PRO A 244 -26.32 -23.24 18.41
N ILE A 245 -25.79 -23.23 17.19
CA ILE A 245 -25.52 -24.45 16.41
C ILE A 245 -24.06 -24.52 16.02
N ALA A 246 -23.53 -25.73 15.87
CA ALA A 246 -22.28 -26.01 15.19
C ALA A 246 -22.56 -26.83 13.93
N ALA A 247 -21.96 -26.45 12.81
CA ALA A 247 -22.22 -27.06 11.54
C ALA A 247 -20.93 -27.32 10.74
N TRP A 248 -20.86 -28.48 10.11
CA TRP A 248 -19.74 -28.91 9.27
C TRP A 248 -20.26 -29.71 8.08
N ALA A 249 -19.54 -29.65 6.95
CA ALA A 249 -19.90 -30.38 5.74
C ALA A 249 -18.93 -31.53 5.47
N SER A 250 -19.42 -32.59 4.83
CA SER A 250 -18.56 -33.69 4.37
C SER A 250 -17.67 -33.24 3.21
N ARG A 251 -16.49 -33.85 3.07
CA ARG A 251 -15.60 -33.64 1.91
C ARG A 251 -16.35 -33.87 0.59
N GLY A 252 -16.39 -32.86 -0.27
CA GLY A 252 -17.18 -32.86 -1.52
C GLY A 252 -18.60 -32.29 -1.42
N LEU A 253 -18.98 -31.70 -0.28
CA LEU A 253 -20.24 -30.95 -0.08
C LEU A 253 -21.51 -31.74 -0.42
N SER A 254 -21.54 -33.03 -0.11
CA SER A 254 -22.71 -33.90 -0.32
C SER A 254 -23.65 -33.99 0.89
N LYS A 255 -23.12 -33.76 2.11
CA LYS A 255 -23.89 -33.76 3.36
C LYS A 255 -23.49 -32.60 4.26
N LEU A 256 -24.47 -32.02 4.95
CA LEU A 256 -24.30 -31.07 6.03
C LEU A 256 -24.67 -31.75 7.36
N SER A 257 -23.77 -31.72 8.33
CA SER A 257 -24.06 -32.10 9.72
C SER A 257 -24.29 -30.85 10.57
N VAL A 258 -25.35 -30.86 11.38
CA VAL A 258 -25.68 -29.78 12.32
C VAL A 258 -25.86 -30.37 13.71
N ASN A 259 -25.20 -29.78 14.70
CA ASN A 259 -25.40 -30.05 16.12
C ASN A 259 -25.95 -28.79 16.81
N VAL A 260 -27.08 -28.92 17.50
CA VAL A 260 -27.59 -27.87 18.37
C VAL A 260 -26.81 -27.95 19.68
N LEU A 261 -26.08 -26.89 20.02
CA LEU A 261 -25.20 -26.88 21.18
C LEU A 261 -26.02 -27.01 22.47
N GLY A 262 -25.59 -27.94 23.34
CA GLY A 262 -26.36 -28.45 24.47
C GLY A 262 -27.01 -29.82 24.22
N THR A 263 -27.05 -30.30 22.98
CA THR A 263 -27.50 -31.66 22.64
C THR A 263 -26.33 -32.59 22.30
N LYS A 264 -26.46 -33.88 22.60
CA LYS A 264 -25.42 -34.91 22.35
C LYS A 264 -25.52 -35.55 20.95
N THR A 265 -26.49 -35.14 20.14
CA THR A 265 -26.80 -35.74 18.83
C THR A 265 -26.61 -34.74 17.70
N LYS A 266 -26.19 -35.22 16.53
CA LYS A 266 -26.20 -34.44 15.27
C LYS A 266 -27.39 -34.82 14.39
N GLN A 267 -27.76 -33.89 13.51
CA GLN A 267 -28.71 -34.10 12.42
C GLN A 267 -27.96 -33.94 11.09
N GLU A 268 -28.23 -34.83 10.13
CA GLU A 268 -27.60 -34.80 8.80
C GLU A 268 -28.62 -34.41 7.73
N PHE A 269 -28.21 -33.51 6.83
CA PHE A 269 -29.00 -33.05 5.70
C PHE A 269 -28.25 -33.32 4.40
N THR A 270 -28.90 -33.94 3.42
CA THR A 270 -28.32 -34.16 2.09
C THR A 270 -28.31 -32.85 1.30
N LEU A 271 -27.15 -32.50 0.75
CA LEU A 271 -26.98 -31.32 -0.09
C LEU A 271 -27.27 -31.67 -1.56
N PRO A 272 -27.72 -30.70 -2.37
CA PRO A 272 -27.95 -30.91 -3.80
C PRO A 272 -26.66 -31.27 -4.55
N ASP A 273 -26.79 -32.07 -5.61
CA ASP A 273 -25.69 -32.36 -6.52
C ASP A 273 -25.16 -31.07 -7.17
N GLY A 274 -23.84 -30.96 -7.31
CA GLY A 274 -23.18 -29.79 -7.89
C GLY A 274 -23.07 -28.56 -6.97
N THR A 275 -23.23 -28.76 -5.64
CA THR A 275 -22.90 -27.74 -4.63
C THR A 275 -21.40 -27.43 -4.66
N GLU A 276 -21.05 -26.15 -4.83
CA GLU A 276 -19.65 -25.68 -4.84
C GLU A 276 -19.31 -24.86 -3.61
N THR A 277 -20.28 -24.11 -3.08
CA THR A 277 -20.10 -23.28 -1.88
C THR A 277 -21.27 -23.46 -0.94
N LEU A 278 -20.99 -23.42 0.36
CA LEU A 278 -21.98 -23.53 1.42
C LEU A 278 -21.66 -22.49 2.49
N ARG A 279 -22.68 -21.78 2.97
CA ARG A 279 -22.55 -20.81 4.07
C ARG A 279 -23.77 -20.85 4.96
N ILE A 280 -23.59 -20.58 6.25
CA ILE A 280 -24.68 -20.48 7.20
C ILE A 280 -24.77 -19.05 7.71
N HIS A 281 -25.98 -18.52 7.73
CA HIS A 281 -26.27 -17.22 8.29
C HIS A 281 -27.29 -17.40 9.43
N ALA A 282 -26.91 -17.00 10.63
CA ALA A 282 -27.74 -17.15 11.82
C ALA A 282 -27.78 -15.84 12.63
N PRO A 283 -28.83 -15.60 13.42
CA PRO A 283 -28.90 -14.48 14.32
C PRO A 283 -27.94 -14.64 15.51
N HIS A 284 -27.54 -13.51 16.07
CA HIS A 284 -26.56 -13.42 17.18
C HIS A 284 -27.16 -12.79 18.45
N LEU A 285 -28.49 -12.67 18.52
CA LEU A 285 -29.19 -12.15 19.70
C LEU A 285 -29.95 -13.27 20.41
N ALA A 286 -29.86 -13.32 21.74
CA ALA A 286 -30.45 -14.40 22.53
C ALA A 286 -32.00 -14.42 22.43
N GLN A 287 -32.60 -13.26 22.16
CA GLN A 287 -34.03 -13.08 21.96
C GLN A 287 -34.51 -13.36 20.53
N SER A 288 -33.60 -13.50 19.56
CA SER A 288 -33.97 -13.77 18.16
C SER A 288 -34.62 -15.14 18.02
N GLN A 289 -35.56 -15.25 17.08
CA GLN A 289 -36.12 -16.55 16.71
C GLN A 289 -35.01 -17.52 16.29
N PRO A 290 -35.08 -18.81 16.66
CA PRO A 290 -34.02 -19.79 16.46
C PRO A 290 -34.03 -20.35 15.02
N HIS A 291 -33.95 -19.45 14.04
CA HIS A 291 -33.86 -19.76 12.62
C HIS A 291 -32.47 -19.47 12.08
N PHE A 292 -32.00 -20.31 11.17
CA PHE A 292 -30.77 -20.05 10.40
C PHE A 292 -31.00 -20.36 8.93
N LEU A 293 -30.27 -19.64 8.08
CA LEU A 293 -30.32 -19.80 6.64
C LEU A 293 -29.07 -20.53 6.16
N LEU A 294 -29.29 -21.60 5.40
CA LEU A 294 -28.26 -22.32 4.67
C LEU A 294 -28.22 -21.78 3.23
N HIS A 295 -27.15 -21.07 2.90
CA HIS A 295 -26.88 -20.57 1.55
C HIS A 295 -26.06 -21.61 0.79
N ILE A 296 -26.58 -22.03 -0.37
CA ILE A 296 -25.98 -23.04 -1.25
C ILE A 296 -25.69 -22.37 -2.60
N GLY A 297 -24.41 -22.31 -2.98
CA GLY A 297 -23.98 -21.91 -4.31
C GLY A 297 -23.67 -23.13 -5.18
N THR A 298 -24.11 -23.08 -6.43
CA THR A 298 -23.84 -24.08 -7.48
C THR A 298 -23.23 -23.39 -8.70
N LYS A 299 -22.69 -24.19 -9.64
CA LYS A 299 -22.19 -23.67 -10.92
C LYS A 299 -23.17 -22.78 -11.68
N THR A 300 -24.47 -23.05 -11.55
CA THR A 300 -25.53 -22.39 -12.32
C THR A 300 -26.19 -21.24 -11.57
N GLY A 301 -25.95 -21.11 -10.26
CA GLY A 301 -26.50 -20.02 -9.47
C GLY A 301 -26.49 -20.28 -7.97
N HIS A 302 -27.49 -19.78 -7.26
CA HIS A 302 -27.55 -19.89 -5.81
C HIS A 302 -28.98 -20.10 -5.32
N LYS A 303 -29.10 -20.78 -4.18
CA LYS A 303 -30.36 -20.98 -3.46
C LYS A 303 -30.15 -20.92 -1.95
N ALA A 304 -31.23 -20.87 -1.20
CA ALA A 304 -31.16 -20.88 0.26
C ALA A 304 -32.29 -21.69 0.90
N ILE A 305 -31.98 -22.36 2.00
CA ILE A 305 -32.95 -23.13 2.80
C ILE A 305 -32.94 -22.55 4.21
N VAL A 306 -34.11 -22.20 4.73
CA VAL A 306 -34.24 -21.71 6.10
C VAL A 306 -34.69 -22.85 7.00
N TYR A 307 -33.97 -23.04 8.11
CA TYR A 307 -34.24 -24.05 9.11
C TYR A 307 -34.70 -23.41 10.42
N HIS A 308 -35.56 -24.12 11.15
CA HIS A 308 -36.03 -23.79 12.48
C HIS A 308 -35.47 -24.79 13.49
N THR A 309 -35.00 -24.30 14.63
CA THR A 309 -34.59 -25.15 15.76
C THR A 309 -35.64 -25.10 16.86
N ASP A 310 -36.26 -26.23 17.16
CA ASP A 310 -37.20 -26.34 18.27
C ASP A 310 -36.42 -26.34 19.61
N LEU A 311 -36.66 -25.32 20.43
CA LEU A 311 -35.92 -25.10 21.69
C LEU A 311 -36.12 -26.18 22.74
N LYS A 312 -37.20 -26.98 22.65
CA LYS A 312 -37.52 -28.01 23.66
C LYS A 312 -36.88 -29.35 23.32
N SER A 313 -36.93 -29.73 22.05
CA SER A 313 -36.45 -31.01 21.54
C SER A 313 -35.03 -30.93 20.97
N GLY A 314 -34.56 -29.74 20.62
CA GLY A 314 -33.31 -29.55 19.87
C GLY A 314 -33.39 -30.05 18.43
N GLN A 315 -34.59 -30.37 17.92
CA GLN A 315 -34.78 -30.83 16.56
C GLN A 315 -34.70 -29.67 15.57
N VAL A 316 -34.00 -29.87 14.45
CA VAL A 316 -33.86 -28.90 13.37
C VAL A 316 -34.75 -29.35 12.22
N SER A 317 -35.71 -28.51 11.82
CA SER A 317 -36.64 -28.79 10.74
C SER A 317 -36.58 -27.71 9.67
N LYS A 318 -36.86 -28.07 8.41
CA LYS A 318 -36.93 -27.10 7.31
C LYS A 318 -38.16 -26.20 7.51
N ALA A 319 -37.95 -24.90 7.63
CA ALA A 319 -39.02 -23.91 7.71
C ALA A 319 -39.57 -23.60 6.31
N TYR A 320 -38.69 -23.16 5.40
CA TYR A 320 -39.02 -22.94 3.99
C TYR A 320 -37.74 -22.96 3.12
N GLU A 321 -37.92 -22.88 1.81
CA GLU A 321 -36.82 -22.77 0.83
C GLU A 321 -37.07 -21.58 -0.10
N LEU A 322 -35.99 -20.85 -0.39
CA LEU A 322 -35.98 -19.79 -1.37
C LEU A 322 -35.61 -20.36 -2.74
N PRO A 323 -36.22 -19.84 -3.84
CA PRO A 323 -36.02 -20.38 -5.17
C PRO A 323 -34.56 -20.26 -5.62
N HIS A 324 -34.13 -21.26 -6.39
CA HIS A 324 -32.86 -21.21 -7.11
C HIS A 324 -32.91 -20.10 -8.16
N LEU A 325 -31.96 -19.16 -8.10
CA LEU A 325 -31.81 -18.11 -9.10
C LEU A 325 -30.47 -18.29 -9.81
N SER A 326 -30.44 -17.90 -11.09
CA SER A 326 -29.23 -17.96 -11.91
C SER A 326 -28.19 -16.92 -11.48
N GLY A 327 -26.92 -17.28 -11.59
CA GLY A 327 -25.80 -16.39 -11.29
C GLY A 327 -25.46 -16.29 -9.78
N PRO A 328 -24.38 -15.59 -9.43
CA PRO A 328 -23.95 -15.41 -8.05
C PRO A 328 -24.97 -14.58 -7.24
N GLY A 329 -24.94 -14.76 -5.92
CA GLY A 329 -25.73 -13.95 -5.00
C GLY A 329 -25.18 -14.04 -3.58
N ALA A 330 -25.44 -13.00 -2.80
CA ALA A 330 -25.04 -12.91 -1.40
C ALA A 330 -26.27 -12.92 -0.50
N PHE A 331 -26.11 -13.53 0.68
CA PHE A 331 -27.08 -13.45 1.76
C PHE A 331 -26.45 -12.77 2.99
N SER A 332 -27.31 -12.13 3.78
CA SER A 332 -26.94 -11.60 5.08
C SER A 332 -28.09 -11.80 6.07
N THR A 333 -27.76 -11.83 7.36
CA THR A 333 -28.76 -11.88 8.44
C THR A 333 -28.73 -10.59 9.24
N SER A 334 -29.91 -10.10 9.59
CA SER A 334 -30.07 -8.99 10.52
C SER A 334 -31.19 -9.31 11.51
N SER A 335 -31.03 -8.85 12.75
CA SER A 335 -32.02 -9.04 13.80
C SER A 335 -32.50 -7.70 14.34
N ASP A 336 -33.80 -7.61 14.61
CA ASP A 336 -34.41 -6.53 15.39
C ASP A 336 -35.27 -7.16 16.50
N ALA A 337 -34.68 -7.19 17.71
CA ALA A 337 -35.18 -7.96 18.84
C ALA A 337 -35.42 -9.44 18.45
N ALA A 338 -36.67 -9.89 18.50
CA ALA A 338 -37.04 -11.26 18.15
C ALA A 338 -37.11 -11.50 16.62
N ASN A 339 -37.30 -10.45 15.82
CA ASN A 339 -37.47 -10.59 14.38
C ASN A 339 -36.12 -10.84 13.72
N VAL A 340 -36.04 -11.86 12.89
CA VAL A 340 -34.86 -12.17 12.08
C VAL A 340 -35.21 -11.99 10.61
N TYR A 341 -34.42 -11.20 9.91
CA TYR A 341 -34.55 -10.90 8.49
C TYR A 341 -33.36 -11.46 7.72
N PHE A 342 -33.65 -12.14 6.61
CA PHE A 342 -32.64 -12.54 5.65
C PHE A 342 -32.72 -11.62 4.43
N THR A 343 -31.58 -11.02 4.07
CA THR A 343 -31.46 -10.23 2.86
C THR A 343 -30.80 -11.08 1.79
N ARG A 344 -31.36 -11.07 0.58
CA ARG A 344 -30.76 -11.63 -0.63
C ARG A 344 -30.35 -10.49 -1.56
N ILE A 345 -29.10 -10.49 -2.01
CA ILE A 345 -28.56 -9.56 -3.00
C ILE A 345 -28.22 -10.38 -4.25
N THR A 346 -28.87 -10.07 -5.36
CA THR A 346 -28.59 -10.66 -6.68
C THR A 346 -28.05 -9.58 -7.63
N ALA A 347 -27.78 -9.92 -8.89
CA ALA A 347 -27.38 -8.95 -9.90
C ALA A 347 -28.51 -7.97 -10.29
N ASN A 348 -29.78 -8.31 -10.03
CA ASN A 348 -30.95 -7.55 -10.52
C ASN A 348 -31.82 -6.99 -9.41
N ASP A 349 -31.80 -7.60 -8.22
CA ASP A 349 -32.66 -7.21 -7.12
C ASP A 349 -32.02 -7.43 -5.75
N ILE A 350 -32.49 -6.64 -4.78
CA ILE A 350 -32.25 -6.87 -3.37
C ILE A 350 -33.59 -7.11 -2.72
N SER A 351 -33.75 -8.25 -2.08
CA SER A 351 -35.00 -8.65 -1.43
C SER A 351 -34.79 -9.04 0.02
N ILE A 352 -35.82 -8.81 0.85
CA ILE A 352 -35.85 -9.17 2.26
C ILE A 352 -36.97 -10.16 2.50
N VAL A 353 -36.67 -11.21 3.25
CA VAL A 353 -37.66 -12.18 3.75
C VAL A 353 -37.60 -12.27 5.28
N SER A 354 -38.73 -12.62 5.91
CA SER A 354 -38.77 -12.95 7.32
C SER A 354 -38.24 -14.36 7.56
N SER A 355 -37.57 -14.61 8.68
CA SER A 355 -37.23 -15.98 9.08
C SER A 355 -38.45 -16.92 9.25
N GLU A 356 -39.65 -16.37 9.42
CA GLU A 356 -40.89 -17.13 9.60
C GLU A 356 -41.62 -17.46 8.29
N SER A 357 -41.31 -16.76 7.19
CA SER A 357 -42.06 -16.91 5.93
C SER A 357 -41.20 -16.59 4.70
N HIS A 358 -41.40 -17.35 3.63
CA HIS A 358 -40.82 -17.10 2.31
C HIS A 358 -41.35 -15.83 1.61
N GLY A 359 -42.35 -15.15 2.19
CA GLY A 359 -42.96 -13.96 1.60
C GLY A 359 -41.96 -12.81 1.55
N ILE A 360 -41.76 -12.24 0.35
CA ILE A 360 -40.92 -11.07 0.16
C ILE A 360 -41.56 -9.89 0.89
N LEU A 361 -40.88 -9.38 1.92
CA LEU A 361 -41.32 -8.23 2.71
C LEU A 361 -41.11 -6.92 1.95
N ALA A 362 -39.98 -6.82 1.24
CA ALA A 362 -39.64 -5.71 0.37
C ALA A 362 -38.62 -6.20 -0.67
N SER A 363 -38.66 -5.60 -1.86
CA SER A 363 -37.65 -5.79 -2.90
C SER A 363 -37.38 -4.46 -3.60
N TRP A 364 -36.13 -4.26 -4.00
CA TRP A 364 -35.67 -3.11 -4.76
C TRP A 364 -34.91 -3.58 -6.00
N PRO A 365 -35.09 -2.93 -7.15
CA PRO A 365 -34.23 -3.17 -8.29
C PRO A 365 -32.79 -2.78 -7.93
N TYR A 366 -31.83 -3.61 -8.32
CA TYR A 366 -30.41 -3.39 -8.12
C TYR A 366 -29.72 -3.42 -9.47
N LEU A 367 -28.92 -2.38 -9.71
CA LEU A 367 -28.07 -2.25 -10.88
C LEU A 367 -26.64 -2.08 -10.34
N PRO A 368 -25.86 -3.16 -10.27
CA PRO A 368 -24.46 -3.06 -9.87
C PRO A 368 -23.70 -2.13 -10.81
N LYS A 369 -22.71 -1.43 -10.27
CA LYS A 369 -21.76 -0.68 -11.07
C LYS A 369 -20.81 -1.67 -11.73
N ASP A 370 -20.62 -1.55 -13.05
CA ASP A 370 -19.73 -2.41 -13.85
C ASP A 370 -20.07 -3.92 -13.80
N ASP A 371 -21.34 -4.26 -13.54
CA ASP A 371 -21.88 -5.64 -13.49
C ASP A 371 -21.21 -6.61 -12.49
N HIS A 372 -20.50 -6.08 -11.49
CA HIS A 372 -19.84 -6.88 -10.46
C HIS A 372 -20.82 -7.45 -9.42
N ALA A 373 -20.70 -8.74 -9.15
CA ALA A 373 -21.59 -9.45 -8.25
C ALA A 373 -21.15 -9.35 -6.78
N ALA A 374 -22.12 -9.26 -5.87
CA ALA A 374 -21.85 -9.34 -4.43
C ALA A 374 -21.45 -10.78 -4.03
N VAL A 375 -20.26 -10.94 -3.45
CA VAL A 375 -19.73 -12.22 -2.93
C VAL A 375 -20.12 -12.40 -1.47
N HIS A 376 -20.05 -11.31 -0.70
CA HIS A 376 -20.35 -11.27 0.73
C HIS A 376 -21.13 -10.00 1.06
N ALA A 377 -22.03 -10.06 2.03
CA ALA A 377 -22.78 -8.89 2.44
C ALA A 377 -23.17 -8.93 3.92
N VAL A 378 -23.30 -7.74 4.49
CA VAL A 378 -23.89 -7.49 5.81
C VAL A 378 -24.93 -6.41 5.67
N SER A 379 -26.09 -6.57 6.29
CA SER A 379 -27.22 -5.66 6.12
C SER A 379 -27.81 -5.20 7.44
N GLU A 380 -28.28 -3.96 7.48
CA GLU A 380 -29.15 -3.44 8.52
C GLU A 380 -30.53 -3.19 7.91
N VAL A 381 -31.54 -3.92 8.39
CA VAL A 381 -32.93 -3.78 7.98
C VAL A 381 -33.66 -2.93 9.00
N ILE A 382 -34.29 -1.84 8.54
CA ILE A 382 -35.00 -0.89 9.39
C ILE A 382 -36.48 -0.88 9.00
N LYS A 383 -37.35 -1.18 9.96
CA LYS A 383 -38.80 -1.05 9.79
C LYS A 383 -39.23 0.39 10.03
N LYS A 384 -39.86 1.05 9.04
CA LYS A 384 -40.27 2.46 9.15
C LYS A 384 -41.47 2.63 10.09
N ALA A 385 -41.62 3.83 10.64
CA ALA A 385 -42.77 4.23 11.43
C ALA A 385 -44.07 4.04 10.62
N GLY A 386 -45.02 3.25 11.14
CA GLY A 386 -46.22 2.81 10.41
C GLY A 386 -46.23 1.34 10.00
N GLY A 387 -45.09 0.64 10.14
CA GLY A 387 -45.01 -0.83 10.22
C GLY A 387 -45.14 -1.63 8.93
N LYS A 388 -45.45 -0.99 7.79
CA LYS A 388 -45.57 -1.66 6.48
C LYS A 388 -44.38 -1.48 5.56
N GLU A 389 -43.59 -0.42 5.76
CA GLU A 389 -42.43 -0.12 4.91
C GLU A 389 -41.12 -0.52 5.57
N PHE A 390 -40.19 -1.03 4.76
CA PHE A 390 -38.83 -1.36 5.15
C PHE A 390 -37.84 -0.42 4.45
N ALA A 391 -36.69 -0.22 5.06
CA ALA A 391 -35.51 0.38 4.46
C ALA A 391 -34.32 -0.55 4.72
N ILE A 392 -33.39 -0.60 3.78
CA ILE A 392 -32.22 -1.45 3.89
C ILE A 392 -30.95 -0.69 3.56
N ARG A 393 -29.91 -0.99 4.33
CA ARG A 393 -28.53 -0.65 4.01
C ARG A 393 -27.72 -1.94 4.01
N SER A 394 -27.02 -2.21 2.92
CA SER A 394 -26.19 -3.41 2.76
C SER A 394 -24.78 -3.00 2.40
N ALA A 395 -23.81 -3.41 3.19
CA ALA A 395 -22.39 -3.33 2.84
C ALA A 395 -21.99 -4.65 2.20
N ALA A 396 -21.54 -4.63 0.94
CA ALA A 396 -21.22 -5.83 0.17
C ALA A 396 -19.81 -5.76 -0.41
N VAL A 397 -19.10 -6.88 -0.37
CA VAL A 397 -17.84 -7.07 -1.08
C VAL A 397 -18.16 -7.70 -2.43
N THR A 398 -17.67 -7.11 -3.52
CA THR A 398 -17.89 -7.61 -4.88
C THR A 398 -16.79 -8.57 -5.32
N ASP A 399 -17.00 -9.26 -6.45
CA ASP A 399 -15.99 -10.08 -7.11
C ASP A 399 -14.84 -9.26 -7.73
N ALA A 400 -14.99 -7.93 -7.79
CA ALA A 400 -13.95 -6.96 -8.15
C ALA A 400 -13.02 -6.57 -7.00
N ASP A 401 -13.22 -7.15 -5.81
CA ASP A 401 -12.55 -6.74 -4.57
C ASP A 401 -12.93 -5.32 -4.10
N ASP A 402 -14.09 -4.81 -4.56
CA ASP A 402 -14.62 -3.52 -4.13
C ASP A 402 -15.58 -3.70 -2.96
N TRP A 403 -15.53 -2.77 -2.01
CA TRP A 403 -16.49 -2.67 -0.92
C TRP A 403 -17.53 -1.59 -1.24
N VAL A 404 -18.76 -2.01 -1.46
CA VAL A 404 -19.87 -1.12 -1.84
C VAL A 404 -20.90 -1.02 -0.74
N LEU A 405 -21.46 0.18 -0.56
CA LEU A 405 -22.66 0.35 0.25
C LEU A 405 -23.86 0.57 -0.66
N ILE A 406 -24.89 -0.24 -0.43
CA ILE A 406 -26.13 -0.24 -1.19
C ILE A 406 -27.26 0.20 -0.27
N LYS A 407 -27.95 1.29 -0.65
CA LYS A 407 -29.13 1.82 0.04
C LYS A 407 -30.36 1.60 -0.83
N ASN A 408 -31.30 0.77 -0.38
CA ASN A 408 -32.56 0.50 -1.09
C ASN A 408 -32.37 0.17 -2.60
N GLY A 409 -31.35 -0.64 -2.94
CA GLY A 409 -31.04 -1.02 -4.34
C GLY A 409 -30.11 -0.07 -5.10
N GLN A 410 -29.73 1.07 -4.54
CA GLN A 410 -28.80 2.02 -5.18
C GLN A 410 -27.42 1.96 -4.52
N VAL A 411 -26.36 1.82 -5.32
CA VAL A 411 -24.97 1.95 -4.84
C VAL A 411 -24.74 3.41 -4.48
N ASP A 412 -24.45 3.67 -3.21
CA ASP A 412 -24.25 5.00 -2.66
C ASP A 412 -22.77 5.41 -2.74
N TRP A 413 -21.87 4.50 -2.36
CA TRP A 413 -20.42 4.68 -2.49
C TRP A 413 -19.73 3.34 -2.75
N THR A 414 -18.52 3.44 -3.31
CA THR A 414 -17.60 2.33 -3.59
C THR A 414 -16.24 2.66 -3.01
N ARG A 415 -15.67 1.73 -2.24
CA ARG A 415 -14.29 1.77 -1.76
C ARG A 415 -13.50 0.66 -2.42
N HIS A 416 -12.37 0.99 -3.02
CA HIS A 416 -11.51 0.05 -3.74
C HIS A 416 -10.55 -0.68 -2.79
N GLU A 417 -11.10 -1.43 -1.84
CA GLU A 417 -10.33 -2.14 -0.81
C GLU A 417 -9.39 -3.22 -1.39
N GLY A 418 -9.66 -3.69 -2.62
CA GLY A 418 -8.79 -4.60 -3.34
C GLY A 418 -7.38 -4.06 -3.63
N LEU A 419 -7.20 -2.73 -3.68
CA LEU A 419 -5.87 -2.08 -3.80
C LEU A 419 -4.95 -2.35 -2.59
N SER A 420 -5.52 -2.74 -1.45
CA SER A 420 -4.74 -3.04 -0.25
C SER A 420 -3.84 -4.26 -0.47
N GLY A 421 -2.71 -4.33 0.25
CA GLY A 421 -1.79 -5.45 0.06
C GLY A 421 -1.16 -5.44 -1.34
N ALA A 422 -0.87 -4.24 -1.85
CA ALA A 422 -0.01 -4.04 -3.00
C ALA A 422 1.39 -4.60 -2.70
N VAL A 423 1.92 -5.42 -3.59
CA VAL A 423 3.21 -6.12 -3.43
C VAL A 423 4.24 -5.70 -4.46
N ALA A 424 3.81 -5.07 -5.55
CA ALA A 424 4.70 -4.49 -6.56
C ALA A 424 3.96 -3.37 -7.29
N ALA A 425 4.70 -2.35 -7.74
CA ALA A 425 4.20 -1.33 -8.62
C ALA A 425 5.28 -0.85 -9.60
N VAL A 426 4.86 -0.29 -10.73
CA VAL A 426 5.77 0.33 -11.70
C VAL A 426 5.11 1.54 -12.34
N TRP A 427 5.91 2.57 -12.60
CA TRP A 427 5.50 3.71 -13.41
C TRP A 427 5.49 3.31 -14.88
N ALA A 428 4.47 3.75 -15.62
CA ALA A 428 4.38 3.60 -17.06
C ALA A 428 3.98 4.92 -17.71
N GLU A 429 4.58 5.22 -18.85
CA GLU A 429 4.26 6.40 -19.62
C GLU A 429 2.92 6.25 -20.34
N ILE A 430 2.21 7.36 -20.50
CA ILE A 430 0.98 7.39 -21.31
C ILE A 430 1.39 7.26 -22.79
N PRO A 431 0.77 6.41 -23.62
CA PRO A 431 1.17 6.27 -25.03
C PRO A 431 1.12 7.60 -25.80
N GLU A 432 2.14 7.90 -26.62
CA GLU A 432 2.07 9.04 -27.54
C GLU A 432 1.08 8.76 -28.67
N ALA A 433 0.40 9.80 -29.16
CA ALA A 433 -0.09 9.74 -30.53
C ALA A 433 1.14 9.83 -31.45
N GLU A 434 1.69 8.68 -31.83
CA GLU A 434 2.94 8.47 -32.62
C GLU A 434 3.08 9.39 -33.85
N ARG A 435 1.96 9.94 -34.33
CA ARG A 435 1.83 10.75 -35.53
C ARG A 435 2.79 11.94 -35.67
N LEU A 436 3.20 12.60 -34.58
CA LEU A 436 4.14 13.73 -34.68
C LEU A 436 5.60 13.28 -34.63
N ALA A 437 5.93 12.31 -33.79
CA ALA A 437 7.28 11.77 -33.66
C ALA A 437 7.71 11.01 -34.92
N GLU A 438 6.82 10.19 -35.49
CA GLU A 438 7.05 9.49 -36.76
C GLU A 438 7.28 10.47 -37.91
N VAL A 439 6.45 11.51 -38.00
CA VAL A 439 6.59 12.57 -39.02
C VAL A 439 7.92 13.32 -38.88
N LEU A 440 8.35 13.60 -37.64
CA LEU A 440 9.64 14.23 -37.39
C LEU A 440 10.82 13.30 -37.71
N ALA A 441 10.68 11.99 -37.48
CA ALA A 441 11.68 11.00 -37.88
C ALA A 441 11.78 10.87 -39.40
N GLU A 442 10.65 10.90 -40.12
CA GLU A 442 10.62 10.97 -41.59
C GLU A 442 11.32 12.24 -42.11
N GLU A 443 11.11 13.40 -41.47
CA GLU A 443 11.81 14.65 -41.80
C GLU A 443 13.33 14.57 -41.56
N ALA A 444 13.77 13.85 -40.53
CA ALA A 444 15.18 13.70 -40.17
C ALA A 444 15.98 12.81 -41.15
N HIS A 445 15.30 11.83 -41.79
CA HIS A 445 15.90 10.93 -42.78
C HIS A 445 15.72 11.41 -44.23
N ALA A 446 14.92 12.46 -44.45
CA ALA A 446 14.71 13.04 -45.77
C ALA A 446 15.81 14.05 -46.16
N ASN A 447 15.92 14.35 -47.46
CA ASN A 447 16.80 15.43 -47.91
C ASN A 447 16.27 16.81 -47.43
N PRO A 448 17.13 17.83 -47.26
CA PRO A 448 16.72 19.12 -46.66
C PRO A 448 15.56 19.82 -47.37
N VAL A 449 15.44 19.65 -48.70
CA VAL A 449 14.37 20.28 -49.50
C VAL A 449 13.04 19.57 -49.30
N ALA A 450 13.04 18.24 -49.30
CA ALA A 450 11.86 17.41 -49.04
C ALA A 450 11.36 17.63 -47.60
N ALA A 451 12.26 17.65 -46.62
CA ALA A 451 11.93 17.97 -45.22
C ALA A 451 11.32 19.37 -45.09
N TYR A 452 11.84 20.37 -45.80
CA TYR A 452 11.27 21.72 -45.80
C TYR A 452 9.87 21.78 -46.43
N ILE A 453 9.67 21.14 -47.58
CA ILE A 453 8.35 21.07 -48.24
C ILE A 453 7.35 20.34 -47.35
N HIS A 454 7.77 19.23 -46.74
CA HIS A 454 6.98 18.46 -45.80
C HIS A 454 6.53 19.31 -44.60
N ARG A 455 7.48 20.04 -43.99
CA ARG A 455 7.21 20.96 -42.87
C ARG A 455 6.22 22.07 -43.24
N VAL A 456 6.38 22.70 -44.41
CA VAL A 456 5.45 23.74 -44.87
C VAL A 456 4.05 23.18 -45.10
N ASN A 457 3.93 22.01 -45.73
CA ASN A 457 2.64 21.35 -45.93
C ASN A 457 1.98 21.00 -44.59
N ARG A 458 2.75 20.50 -43.61
CA ARG A 458 2.28 20.26 -42.25
C ARG A 458 1.79 21.54 -41.58
N HIS A 459 2.55 22.63 -41.64
CA HIS A 459 2.10 23.91 -41.09
C HIS A 459 0.83 24.42 -41.77
N ILE A 460 0.68 24.24 -43.09
CA ILE A 460 -0.55 24.59 -43.82
C ILE A 460 -1.72 23.70 -43.37
N ALA A 461 -1.49 22.40 -43.15
CA ALA A 461 -2.50 21.50 -42.61
C ALA A 461 -2.91 21.91 -41.18
N ASP A 462 -1.94 22.24 -40.32
CA ASP A 462 -2.17 22.70 -38.94
C ASP A 462 -3.01 24.00 -38.89
N LEU A 463 -2.98 24.85 -39.94
CA LEU A 463 -3.81 26.05 -40.03
C LEU A 463 -5.31 25.74 -40.08
N GLU A 464 -5.73 24.52 -40.43
CA GLU A 464 -7.15 24.13 -40.36
C GLU A 464 -7.71 24.22 -38.92
N HIS A 465 -6.84 24.06 -37.91
CA HIS A 465 -7.18 24.18 -36.50
C HIS A 465 -7.12 25.62 -35.97
N LEU A 466 -6.60 26.57 -36.76
CA LEU A 466 -6.44 27.97 -36.36
C LEU A 466 -7.78 28.65 -36.00
N PRO A 467 -8.89 28.48 -36.74
CA PRO A 467 -10.17 29.10 -36.37
C PRO A 467 -10.66 28.65 -34.99
N ALA A 468 -10.54 27.36 -34.68
CA ALA A 468 -10.91 26.80 -33.38
C ALA A 468 -9.98 27.30 -32.26
N TYR A 469 -8.68 27.48 -32.55
CA TYR A 469 -7.72 28.07 -31.62
C TYR A 469 -8.05 29.54 -31.32
N LEU A 470 -8.30 30.36 -32.35
CA LEU A 470 -8.64 31.78 -32.20
C LEU A 470 -9.95 31.98 -31.44
N ALA A 471 -10.96 31.13 -31.68
CA ALA A 471 -12.22 31.17 -30.95
C ALA A 471 -12.05 30.90 -29.44
N ARG A 472 -11.02 30.14 -29.05
CA ARG A 472 -10.72 29.82 -27.64
C ARG A 472 -9.80 30.83 -26.95
N LEU A 473 -9.15 31.73 -27.68
CA LEU A 473 -8.19 32.69 -27.13
C LEU A 473 -8.77 33.62 -26.05
N PRO A 474 -9.96 34.25 -26.25
CA PRO A 474 -10.51 35.15 -25.23
C PRO A 474 -10.74 34.43 -23.89
N GLN A 475 -11.31 33.23 -23.94
CA GLN A 475 -11.54 32.40 -22.76
C GLN A 475 -10.22 32.02 -22.07
N ARG A 476 -9.23 31.55 -22.83
CA ARG A 476 -7.89 31.23 -22.30
C ARG A 476 -7.19 32.39 -21.63
N ILE A 477 -7.33 33.61 -22.15
CA ILE A 477 -6.75 34.81 -21.55
C ILE A 477 -7.45 35.13 -20.23
N ILE A 478 -8.79 35.04 -20.20
CA ILE A 478 -9.57 35.27 -18.98
C ILE A 478 -9.20 34.24 -17.91
N ASP A 479 -9.22 32.95 -18.25
CA ASP A 479 -8.89 31.84 -17.34
C ASP A 479 -7.44 31.97 -16.84
N GLY A 480 -6.51 32.31 -17.74
CA GLY A 480 -5.11 32.54 -17.42
C GLY A 480 -4.87 33.70 -16.46
N ILE A 481 -5.71 34.75 -16.48
CA ILE A 481 -5.62 35.93 -15.59
C ILE A 481 -6.37 35.72 -14.28
N SER A 482 -7.53 35.06 -14.31
CA SER A 482 -8.36 34.78 -13.12
C SER A 482 -7.76 33.71 -12.22
N GLY A 483 -6.78 32.95 -12.72
CA GLY A 483 -6.19 31.83 -11.98
C GLY A 483 -7.10 30.60 -11.95
N ALA A 484 -8.16 30.58 -12.77
CA ALA A 484 -8.90 29.35 -13.02
C ALA A 484 -7.95 28.35 -13.70
N ASP A 485 -7.85 27.14 -13.14
CA ASP A 485 -6.93 26.11 -13.60
C ASP A 485 -7.05 25.90 -15.11
N LEU A 486 -5.98 26.23 -15.84
CA LEU A 486 -5.84 25.95 -17.26
C LEU A 486 -5.76 24.43 -17.54
N THR A 487 -5.63 23.62 -16.49
CA THR A 487 -5.92 22.20 -16.49
C THR A 487 -7.43 21.98 -16.43
N GLY A 488 -8.15 22.46 -17.45
CA GLY A 488 -9.48 21.92 -17.71
C GLY A 488 -9.32 20.41 -17.82
N HIS A 489 -9.85 19.65 -16.85
CA HIS A 489 -9.82 18.20 -16.85
C HIS A 489 -10.41 17.74 -18.19
N LYS A 490 -9.55 17.44 -19.16
CA LYS A 490 -10.01 16.79 -20.38
C LYS A 490 -10.44 15.41 -19.96
N ASP A 491 -11.67 15.04 -20.29
CA ASP A 491 -12.14 13.68 -20.06
C ASP A 491 -11.24 12.70 -20.82
N GLY A 492 -10.67 11.74 -20.10
CA GLY A 492 -9.80 10.70 -20.64
C GLY A 492 -8.34 10.80 -20.20
N LEU A 493 -7.59 9.74 -20.47
CA LEU A 493 -6.16 9.66 -20.21
C LEU A 493 -5.40 10.52 -21.23
N HIS A 494 -4.58 11.46 -20.75
CA HIS A 494 -3.80 12.34 -21.61
C HIS A 494 -2.51 12.79 -20.91
N ARG A 495 -1.42 12.92 -21.68
CA ARG A 495 -0.20 13.55 -21.19
C ARG A 495 -0.44 15.04 -20.95
N ASP A 496 0.05 15.55 -19.84
CA ASP A 496 0.18 16.98 -19.60
C ASP A 496 1.54 17.49 -20.10
N THR A 497 1.68 18.80 -20.19
CA THR A 497 2.92 19.43 -20.70
C THR A 497 4.10 19.32 -19.74
N PHE A 498 3.85 19.16 -18.44
CA PHE A 498 4.89 19.08 -17.42
C PHE A 498 5.24 17.64 -17.02
N GLY A 499 4.55 16.64 -17.58
CA GLY A 499 4.78 15.23 -17.31
C GLY A 499 4.36 14.79 -15.91
N PHE A 500 3.36 15.45 -15.32
CA PHE A 500 2.75 15.06 -14.04
C PHE A 500 1.77 13.90 -14.15
N SER A 501 1.16 13.72 -15.31
CA SER A 501 0.19 12.68 -15.63
C SER A 501 0.93 11.47 -16.18
N LYS A 502 1.09 10.46 -15.33
CA LYS A 502 1.59 9.12 -15.70
C LYS A 502 0.65 8.03 -15.20
N ILE A 503 0.83 6.82 -15.72
CA ILE A 503 0.14 5.64 -15.23
C ILE A 503 1.01 4.97 -14.16
N VAL A 504 0.40 4.50 -13.08
CA VAL A 504 1.03 3.54 -12.18
C VAL A 504 0.29 2.23 -12.26
N VAL A 505 1.01 1.15 -12.59
CA VAL A 505 0.46 -0.20 -12.56
C VAL A 505 0.80 -0.84 -11.23
N VAL A 506 -0.23 -1.25 -10.48
CA VAL A 506 -0.13 -1.82 -9.14
C VAL A 506 -0.56 -3.28 -9.17
N ALA A 507 0.30 -4.17 -8.70
CA ALA A 507 0.00 -5.60 -8.52
C ALA A 507 -0.27 -5.90 -7.04
N THR A 508 -1.38 -6.57 -6.77
CA THR A 508 -1.78 -6.95 -5.40
C THR A 508 -1.46 -8.41 -5.13
N ARG A 509 -1.28 -8.74 -3.85
CA ARG A 509 -1.06 -10.13 -3.39
C ARG A 509 -2.18 -11.10 -3.77
N ARG A 510 -3.36 -10.59 -4.17
CA ARG A 510 -4.55 -11.37 -4.55
C ARG A 510 -4.58 -11.69 -6.04
N GLY A 511 -3.58 -11.26 -6.80
CA GLY A 511 -3.50 -11.49 -8.25
C GLY A 511 -4.34 -10.53 -9.10
N ARG A 512 -4.97 -9.52 -8.47
CA ARG A 512 -5.66 -8.41 -9.15
C ARG A 512 -4.74 -7.21 -9.31
N PHE A 513 -4.79 -6.60 -10.49
CA PHE A 513 -3.90 -5.52 -10.91
C PHE A 513 -4.74 -4.29 -11.24
N TYR A 514 -4.16 -3.11 -11.02
CA TYR A 514 -4.82 -1.82 -11.20
C TYR A 514 -3.93 -0.87 -11.99
N GLY A 515 -4.54 -0.08 -12.87
CA GLY A 515 -3.89 1.08 -13.50
C GLY A 515 -4.42 2.37 -12.88
N LEU A 516 -3.55 3.19 -12.32
CA LEU A 516 -3.90 4.46 -11.68
C LEU A 516 -3.42 5.65 -12.52
N ASP A 517 -4.28 6.65 -12.69
CA ASP A 517 -3.94 7.91 -13.37
C ASP A 517 -3.53 8.98 -12.36
N THR A 518 -2.23 9.23 -12.28
CA THR A 518 -1.68 10.23 -11.35
C THR A 518 -2.02 11.67 -11.72
N GLY A 519 -2.37 11.93 -12.99
CA GLY A 519 -2.84 13.23 -13.46
C GLY A 519 -4.25 13.57 -12.97
N ARG A 520 -5.02 12.57 -12.56
CA ARG A 520 -6.40 12.70 -12.04
C ARG A 520 -6.50 12.11 -10.64
N GLN A 521 -5.60 12.54 -9.75
CA GLN A 521 -5.62 12.19 -8.32
C GLN A 521 -5.68 10.67 -8.07
N GLY A 522 -4.93 9.89 -8.86
CA GLY A 522 -4.85 8.44 -8.72
C GLY A 522 -6.15 7.71 -9.07
N LYS A 523 -7.03 8.29 -9.91
CA LYS A 523 -8.24 7.62 -10.38
C LYS A 523 -7.91 6.29 -11.03
N ILE A 524 -8.65 5.24 -10.65
CA ILE A 524 -8.53 3.92 -11.27
C ILE A 524 -8.99 4.00 -12.73
N LEU A 525 -8.10 3.68 -13.66
CA LEU A 525 -8.34 3.56 -15.09
C LEU A 525 -8.97 2.21 -15.43
N TRP A 526 -8.43 1.16 -14.83
CA TRP A 526 -8.83 -0.23 -15.04
C TRP A 526 -8.45 -1.08 -13.83
N SER A 527 -9.18 -2.17 -13.63
CA SER A 527 -8.92 -3.21 -12.62
C SER A 527 -9.13 -4.57 -13.27
N GLN A 528 -8.16 -5.47 -13.15
CA GLN A 528 -8.20 -6.76 -13.82
C GLN A 528 -7.67 -7.86 -12.91
N ALA A 529 -8.43 -8.97 -12.80
CA ALA A 529 -7.91 -10.21 -12.22
C ALA A 529 -6.95 -10.85 -13.25
N VAL A 530 -5.65 -10.88 -12.95
CA VAL A 530 -4.60 -11.37 -13.84
C VAL A 530 -4.16 -12.78 -13.44
N PHE A 531 -3.95 -12.99 -12.15
CA PHE A 531 -3.57 -14.29 -11.59
C PHE A 531 -4.63 -14.80 -10.62
N ASN A 532 -4.91 -16.09 -10.68
CA ASN A 532 -5.78 -16.77 -9.73
C ASN A 532 -4.94 -17.19 -8.52
N VAL A 533 -5.25 -16.61 -7.36
CA VAL A 533 -4.60 -16.94 -6.08
C VAL A 533 -5.61 -17.65 -5.20
N ASP A 534 -5.26 -18.85 -4.72
CA ASP A 534 -6.14 -19.63 -3.86
C ASP A 534 -6.31 -18.94 -2.48
N PRO A 535 -7.49 -19.07 -1.82
CA PRO A 535 -7.71 -18.48 -0.50
C PRO A 535 -6.65 -18.91 0.52
N GLY A 536 -6.03 -17.93 1.17
CA GLY A 536 -4.97 -18.15 2.17
C GLY A 536 -3.55 -18.18 1.60
N GLU A 537 -3.40 -18.26 0.28
CA GLU A 537 -2.12 -18.03 -0.38
C GLU A 537 -1.92 -16.54 -0.69
N SER A 538 -0.67 -16.15 -0.95
CA SER A 538 -0.31 -14.78 -1.31
C SER A 538 0.64 -14.77 -2.49
N LEU A 539 0.29 -14.04 -3.53
CA LEU A 539 1.15 -13.83 -4.69
C LEU A 539 2.40 -13.05 -4.28
N ALA A 540 3.56 -13.64 -4.55
CA ALA A 540 4.84 -12.97 -4.44
C ALA A 540 5.36 -12.64 -5.84
N ILE A 541 5.44 -11.36 -6.16
CA ILE A 541 6.05 -10.86 -7.39
C ILE A 541 7.58 -10.85 -7.24
N ARG A 542 8.29 -11.36 -8.26
CA ARG A 542 9.76 -11.34 -8.31
C ARG A 542 10.29 -10.20 -9.17
N GLY A 543 9.55 -9.80 -10.20
CA GLY A 543 9.89 -8.66 -11.04
C GLY A 543 8.67 -8.07 -11.73
N ILE A 544 8.69 -6.76 -11.91
CA ILE A 544 7.73 -5.98 -12.68
C ILE A 544 8.52 -4.93 -13.46
N VAL A 545 8.22 -4.76 -14.75
CA VAL A 545 8.89 -3.75 -15.60
C VAL A 545 7.90 -3.18 -16.59
N ALA A 546 7.97 -1.86 -16.82
CA ALA A 546 7.23 -1.18 -17.86
C ALA A 546 8.08 -1.09 -19.12
N LYS A 547 7.47 -1.37 -20.26
CA LYS A 547 8.03 -1.19 -21.59
C LYS A 547 7.28 -0.05 -22.26
N ASP A 548 7.73 1.17 -21.99
CA ASP A 548 7.00 2.38 -22.39
C ASP A 548 6.85 2.49 -23.92
N ALA A 549 7.84 2.05 -24.70
CA ALA A 549 7.78 2.02 -26.16
C ALA A 549 6.67 1.10 -26.70
N GLU A 550 6.40 -0.03 -26.02
CA GLU A 550 5.35 -0.98 -26.40
C GLU A 550 4.01 -0.65 -25.70
N SER A 551 4.01 0.25 -24.71
CA SER A 551 2.89 0.51 -23.81
C SER A 551 2.40 -0.73 -23.06
N GLU A 552 3.36 -1.57 -22.65
CA GLU A 552 3.14 -2.86 -21.98
C GLU A 552 3.83 -2.92 -20.62
N VAL A 553 3.29 -3.73 -19.71
CA VAL A 553 3.92 -4.07 -18.44
C VAL A 553 4.08 -5.57 -18.35
N THR A 554 5.29 -6.04 -18.08
CA THR A 554 5.61 -7.46 -17.88
C THR A 554 5.81 -7.74 -16.40
N VAL A 555 5.17 -8.80 -15.90
CA VAL A 555 5.23 -9.20 -14.49
C VAL A 555 5.54 -10.68 -14.36
N VAL A 556 6.37 -11.03 -13.38
CA VAL A 556 6.79 -12.41 -13.07
C VAL A 556 6.55 -12.71 -11.60
N GLY A 557 5.78 -13.77 -11.32
CA GLY A 557 5.52 -14.30 -10.00
C GLY A 557 6.46 -15.45 -9.60
N SER A 558 6.51 -15.75 -8.30
CA SER A 558 7.45 -16.72 -7.74
C SER A 558 7.15 -18.19 -8.07
N ASN A 559 5.90 -18.55 -8.36
CA ASN A 559 5.49 -19.92 -8.68
C ASN A 559 5.39 -20.17 -10.19
N GLY A 560 6.04 -19.33 -11.00
CA GLY A 560 6.03 -19.44 -12.46
C GLY A 560 4.89 -18.68 -13.13
N GLU A 561 4.19 -17.81 -12.39
CA GLU A 561 3.23 -16.88 -12.97
C GLU A 561 3.96 -15.88 -13.89
N ARG A 562 3.40 -15.58 -15.05
CA ARG A 562 3.94 -14.55 -15.95
C ARG A 562 2.82 -13.87 -16.71
N ALA A 563 2.80 -12.55 -16.75
CA ALA A 563 1.81 -11.82 -17.53
C ALA A 563 2.41 -10.60 -18.23
N THR A 564 1.85 -10.29 -19.40
CA THR A 564 2.09 -9.07 -20.15
C THR A 564 0.75 -8.38 -20.36
N ILE A 565 0.64 -7.14 -19.92
CA ILE A 565 -0.61 -6.38 -19.90
C ILE A 565 -0.40 -5.00 -20.51
N SER A 566 -1.43 -4.46 -21.16
CA SER A 566 -1.39 -3.07 -21.64
C SER A 566 -1.44 -2.10 -20.46
N SER A 567 -0.48 -1.17 -20.38
CA SER A 567 -0.39 -0.19 -19.29
C SER A 567 -1.62 0.72 -19.21
N ALA A 568 -2.09 1.22 -20.36
CA ALA A 568 -3.17 2.20 -20.44
C ALA A 568 -4.57 1.58 -20.29
N THR A 569 -4.78 0.34 -20.74
CA THR A 569 -6.12 -0.28 -20.82
C THR A 569 -6.34 -1.45 -19.89
N GLY A 570 -5.28 -2.05 -19.34
CA GLY A 570 -5.37 -3.26 -18.51
C GLY A 570 -5.66 -4.52 -19.29
N ARG A 571 -5.75 -4.45 -20.63
CA ARG A 571 -5.98 -5.62 -21.47
C ARG A 571 -4.83 -6.62 -21.29
N ILE A 572 -5.17 -7.84 -20.87
CA ILE A 572 -4.23 -8.94 -20.77
C ILE A 572 -3.86 -9.38 -22.19
N LEU A 573 -2.57 -9.25 -22.53
CA LEU A 573 -2.03 -9.67 -23.82
C LEU A 573 -1.58 -11.13 -23.74
N GLU A 574 -0.92 -11.48 -22.64
CA GLU A 574 -0.49 -12.84 -22.31
C GLU A 574 -0.53 -13.04 -20.79
N ALA A 575 -1.02 -14.19 -20.33
CA ALA A 575 -0.97 -14.54 -18.91
C ALA A 575 -0.85 -16.06 -18.73
N HIS A 576 0.11 -16.45 -17.90
CA HIS A 576 0.39 -17.81 -17.47
C HIS A 576 0.23 -17.89 -15.95
N GLN A 577 -0.53 -18.89 -15.50
CA GLN A 577 -0.91 -19.04 -14.09
C GLN A 577 0.18 -19.77 -13.30
N ALA A 578 -0.02 -19.91 -11.99
CA ALA A 578 0.90 -20.64 -11.13
C ALA A 578 1.09 -22.09 -11.64
N GLY A 579 2.33 -22.57 -11.66
CA GLY A 579 2.66 -23.91 -12.16
C GLY A 579 2.77 -24.05 -13.68
N SER A 580 2.46 -23.01 -14.47
CA SER A 580 2.70 -23.02 -15.92
C SER A 580 4.18 -23.10 -16.27
N PHE A 581 5.03 -22.41 -15.51
CA PHE A 581 6.49 -22.45 -15.63
C PHE A 581 7.14 -22.96 -14.34
N THR A 582 8.42 -23.32 -14.42
CA THR A 582 9.21 -23.64 -13.23
C THR A 582 9.30 -22.43 -12.30
N LYS A 583 9.33 -22.69 -11.00
CA LYS A 583 9.38 -21.64 -9.97
C LYS A 583 10.55 -20.67 -10.20
N VAL A 584 10.26 -19.38 -10.05
CA VAL A 584 11.21 -18.30 -10.25
C VAL A 584 11.71 -17.85 -8.87
N ALA A 585 13.02 -17.96 -8.66
CA ALA A 585 13.66 -17.54 -7.43
C ALA A 585 13.95 -16.03 -7.42
N SER A 586 14.37 -15.48 -8.57
CA SER A 586 14.72 -14.07 -8.73
C SER A 586 14.54 -13.63 -10.19
N THR A 587 14.51 -12.33 -10.41
CA THR A 587 14.55 -11.74 -11.76
C THR A 587 15.66 -10.69 -11.83
N ALA A 588 16.23 -10.51 -13.01
CA ALA A 588 17.11 -9.39 -13.32
C ALA A 588 16.46 -8.54 -14.43
N VAL A 589 16.54 -7.22 -14.29
CA VAL A 589 16.15 -6.29 -15.36
C VAL A 589 17.34 -6.19 -16.32
N ILE A 590 17.10 -6.42 -17.61
CA ILE A 590 18.10 -6.38 -18.67
C ILE A 590 17.67 -5.33 -19.71
N GLY A 591 18.64 -4.60 -20.27
CA GLY A 591 18.41 -3.58 -21.30
C GLY A 591 18.55 -2.15 -20.78
N ASP A 592 18.42 -1.18 -21.68
CA ASP A 592 18.39 0.24 -21.37
C ASP A 592 16.96 0.71 -21.05
N GLU A 593 16.79 1.96 -20.59
CA GLU A 593 15.47 2.55 -20.24
C GLU A 593 14.39 2.32 -21.32
N SER A 594 14.76 2.24 -22.60
CA SER A 594 13.82 2.08 -23.72
C SER A 594 13.47 0.63 -24.08
N SER A 595 14.28 -0.33 -23.64
CA SER A 595 14.22 -1.73 -24.06
C SER A 595 14.31 -2.72 -22.89
N GLN A 596 13.87 -2.30 -21.69
CA GLN A 596 13.95 -3.13 -20.49
C GLN A 596 13.10 -4.40 -20.59
N TRP A 597 13.63 -5.52 -20.12
CA TRP A 597 12.91 -6.78 -19.99
C TRP A 597 13.38 -7.58 -18.77
N LEU A 598 12.56 -8.54 -18.33
CA LEU A 598 12.84 -9.35 -17.15
C LEU A 598 13.45 -10.71 -17.52
N LEU A 599 14.69 -10.93 -17.11
CA LEU A 599 15.32 -12.24 -17.09
C LEU A 599 14.88 -12.99 -15.83
N SER A 600 14.10 -14.05 -16.00
CA SER A 600 13.63 -14.92 -14.92
C SER A 600 14.61 -16.03 -14.63
N LEU A 601 14.92 -16.26 -13.34
CA LEU A 601 15.96 -17.20 -12.91
C LEU A 601 15.40 -18.20 -11.89
N GLY A 602 15.73 -19.48 -12.10
CA GLY A 602 15.40 -20.56 -11.16
C GLY A 602 16.28 -20.54 -9.91
N ALA A 603 16.02 -21.47 -8.98
CA ALA A 603 16.79 -21.58 -7.73
C ALA A 603 18.28 -21.92 -7.94
N ASN A 604 18.63 -22.51 -9.08
CA ASN A 604 20.02 -22.76 -9.49
C ASN A 604 20.69 -21.54 -10.13
N GLY A 605 19.96 -20.43 -10.30
CA GLY A 605 20.41 -19.23 -10.99
C GLY A 605 20.49 -19.36 -12.51
N LEU A 606 19.93 -20.41 -13.11
CA LEU A 606 19.82 -20.53 -14.57
C LEU A 606 18.52 -19.87 -15.07
N PRO A 607 18.51 -19.38 -16.32
CA PRO A 607 17.30 -18.81 -16.94
C PRO A 607 16.15 -19.80 -16.99
N VAL A 608 14.95 -19.31 -16.70
CA VAL A 608 13.71 -20.08 -16.66
C VAL A 608 12.60 -19.32 -17.41
N PRO A 609 11.99 -19.92 -18.46
CA PRO A 609 12.42 -21.14 -19.15
C PRO A 609 13.80 -20.96 -19.82
N ASN A 610 14.42 -22.06 -20.27
CA ASN A 610 15.70 -21.99 -20.99
C ASN A 610 15.61 -21.01 -22.17
N MET A 611 16.52 -20.03 -22.21
CA MET A 611 16.51 -19.00 -23.24
C MET A 611 17.04 -19.52 -24.59
N PRO A 612 16.47 -19.06 -25.73
CA PRO A 612 17.09 -19.21 -27.02
C PRO A 612 18.52 -18.62 -27.03
N ILE A 613 19.46 -19.29 -27.71
CA ILE A 613 20.88 -18.90 -27.73
C ILE A 613 21.10 -17.45 -28.20
N GLY A 614 20.28 -16.96 -29.12
CA GLY A 614 20.37 -15.58 -29.64
C GLY A 614 19.83 -14.48 -28.70
N THR A 615 19.25 -14.85 -27.56
CA THR A 615 18.64 -13.93 -26.59
C THR A 615 19.40 -13.84 -25.26
N ILE A 616 20.56 -14.50 -25.19
CA ILE A 616 21.40 -14.49 -23.99
C ILE A 616 22.01 -13.09 -23.81
N PRO A 617 21.87 -12.45 -22.64
CA PRO A 617 22.49 -11.17 -22.38
C PRO A 617 24.02 -11.30 -22.39
N ASN A 618 24.69 -10.32 -23.01
CA ASN A 618 26.16 -10.26 -23.02
C ASN A 618 26.73 -9.66 -21.72
N ASP A 619 25.88 -8.99 -20.95
CA ASP A 619 26.21 -8.26 -19.74
C ASP A 619 26.48 -9.20 -18.55
N THR A 620 27.18 -8.67 -17.55
CA THR A 620 27.34 -9.36 -16.26
C THR A 620 26.08 -9.17 -15.45
N VAL A 621 25.42 -10.27 -15.08
CA VAL A 621 24.22 -10.25 -14.25
C VAL A 621 24.61 -10.53 -12.80
N VAL A 622 24.13 -9.71 -11.87
CA VAL A 622 24.40 -9.91 -10.45
C VAL A 622 23.27 -10.67 -9.78
N LEU A 623 23.62 -11.79 -9.17
CA LEU A 623 22.70 -12.67 -8.46
C LEU A 623 22.99 -12.66 -6.97
N ARG A 624 21.92 -12.58 -6.17
CA ARG A 624 22.01 -12.81 -4.74
C ARG A 624 22.08 -14.31 -4.44
N ASP A 625 23.10 -14.73 -3.70
CA ASP A 625 23.30 -16.12 -3.25
C ASP A 625 22.66 -16.33 -1.87
N GLY A 626 21.32 -16.33 -1.85
CA GLY A 626 20.54 -16.42 -0.61
C GLY A 626 20.85 -15.28 0.36
N SER A 627 21.19 -15.59 1.60
CA SER A 627 21.62 -14.59 2.60
C SER A 627 23.13 -14.53 2.79
N LEU A 628 23.91 -15.30 2.03
CA LEU A 628 25.34 -15.53 2.29
C LEU A 628 26.26 -14.70 1.39
N GLY A 629 25.77 -14.24 0.25
CA GLY A 629 26.63 -13.56 -0.69
C GLY A 629 25.94 -13.01 -1.92
N VAL A 630 26.76 -12.49 -2.82
CA VAL A 630 26.38 -11.95 -4.12
C VAL A 630 27.37 -12.51 -5.16
N LYS A 631 26.91 -12.84 -6.35
CA LYS A 631 27.71 -13.42 -7.44
C LYS A 631 27.48 -12.64 -8.72
N GLY A 632 28.56 -12.31 -9.42
CA GLY A 632 28.50 -11.86 -10.80
C GLY A 632 28.56 -13.06 -11.73
N VAL A 633 27.56 -13.22 -12.57
CA VAL A 633 27.46 -14.34 -13.50
C VAL A 633 27.32 -13.84 -14.93
N LYS A 634 27.83 -14.64 -15.86
CA LYS A 634 27.58 -14.46 -17.28
C LYS A 634 26.96 -15.72 -17.85
N PHE A 635 25.98 -15.53 -18.72
CA PHE A 635 25.35 -16.63 -19.42
C PHE A 635 26.05 -16.82 -20.76
N THR A 636 26.49 -18.04 -21.06
CA THR A 636 27.10 -18.39 -22.34
C THR A 636 26.41 -19.62 -22.91
N ALA A 637 26.49 -19.79 -24.24
CA ALA A 637 25.97 -20.99 -24.89
C ALA A 637 27.14 -21.93 -25.19
N LYS A 638 27.04 -23.17 -24.68
CA LYS A 638 28.00 -24.24 -24.98
C LYS A 638 27.25 -25.51 -25.34
N ASP A 639 27.62 -26.13 -26.45
CA ASP A 639 27.01 -27.37 -26.96
C ASP A 639 25.48 -27.31 -27.14
N GLY A 640 24.93 -26.11 -27.40
CA GLY A 640 23.50 -25.89 -27.58
C GLY A 640 22.70 -25.64 -26.29
N GLU A 641 23.36 -25.66 -25.13
CA GLU A 641 22.75 -25.36 -23.83
C GLU A 641 23.27 -24.04 -23.26
N VAL A 642 22.41 -23.35 -22.49
CA VAL A 642 22.79 -22.14 -21.76
C VAL A 642 23.47 -22.57 -20.46
N ILE A 643 24.75 -22.22 -20.33
CA ILE A 643 25.53 -22.41 -19.10
C ILE A 643 25.67 -21.09 -18.37
N LYS A 644 25.82 -21.16 -17.05
CA LYS A 644 26.09 -20.04 -16.16
C LYS A 644 27.54 -20.10 -15.70
N ASP A 645 28.32 -19.11 -16.09
CA ASP A 645 29.71 -18.95 -15.68
C ASP A 645 29.78 -17.92 -14.55
N ASP A 646 30.17 -18.37 -13.35
CA ASP A 646 30.40 -17.50 -12.20
C ASP A 646 31.72 -16.74 -12.41
N ILE A 647 31.66 -15.42 -12.62
CA ILE A 647 32.84 -14.55 -12.89
C ILE A 647 33.51 -14.18 -11.57
N TRP A 648 32.73 -13.74 -10.60
CA TRP A 648 33.20 -13.33 -9.29
C TRP A 648 32.16 -13.69 -8.22
N GLN A 649 32.61 -13.80 -6.98
CA GLN A 649 31.74 -14.01 -5.83
C GLN A 649 32.18 -13.16 -4.64
N PHE A 650 31.20 -12.55 -3.99
CA PHE A 650 31.31 -11.91 -2.69
C PHE A 650 30.56 -12.77 -1.68
N GLN A 651 31.20 -13.12 -0.57
CA GLN A 651 30.58 -13.88 0.53
C GLN A 651 30.76 -13.09 1.82
N VAL A 652 29.70 -12.98 2.60
CA VAL A 652 29.77 -12.34 3.92
C VAL A 652 30.50 -13.25 4.91
N GLY A 653 30.97 -12.67 6.03
CA GLY A 653 31.68 -13.41 7.06
C GLY A 653 30.86 -14.56 7.67
N LYS A 654 31.52 -15.52 8.30
CA LYS A 654 30.82 -16.61 9.00
C LYS A 654 29.90 -16.03 10.08
N GLY A 655 28.62 -16.41 10.06
CA GLY A 655 27.61 -15.90 11.01
C GLY A 655 26.92 -14.61 10.56
N GLN A 656 27.41 -13.95 9.51
CA GLN A 656 26.74 -12.81 8.89
C GLN A 656 25.65 -13.25 7.92
N LYS A 657 24.61 -12.43 7.77
CA LYS A 657 23.55 -12.59 6.78
C LYS A 657 23.26 -11.25 6.11
N ILE A 658 23.18 -11.24 4.78
CA ILE A 658 22.72 -10.08 4.01
C ILE A 658 21.28 -9.79 4.38
N VAL A 659 21.02 -8.57 4.82
CA VAL A 659 19.69 -8.07 5.21
C VAL A 659 19.11 -7.12 4.17
N ASP A 660 19.94 -6.32 3.52
CA ASP A 660 19.49 -5.39 2.48
C ASP A 660 20.56 -5.15 1.40
N ILE A 661 20.11 -4.79 0.20
CA ILE A 661 20.97 -4.40 -0.94
C ILE A 661 20.36 -3.16 -1.59
N ALA A 662 21.14 -2.09 -1.70
CA ALA A 662 20.74 -0.88 -2.43
C ALA A 662 21.54 -0.74 -3.72
N SER A 663 20.86 -0.42 -4.81
CA SER A 663 21.45 -0.05 -6.10
C SER A 663 21.09 1.41 -6.44
N PRO A 664 21.89 2.07 -7.29
CA PRO A 664 21.48 3.33 -7.90
C PRO A 664 20.12 3.19 -8.59
N PRO A 665 19.27 4.24 -8.62
CA PRO A 665 18.08 4.26 -9.43
C PRO A 665 18.40 4.03 -10.90
N SER A 666 17.46 3.46 -11.67
CA SER A 666 17.63 3.27 -13.12
C SER A 666 17.82 4.60 -13.86
N HIS A 667 17.13 5.64 -13.40
CA HIS A 667 17.26 7.01 -13.89
C HIS A 667 18.08 7.85 -12.89
N ASP A 668 19.39 7.87 -13.06
CA ASP A 668 20.35 8.59 -12.21
C ASP A 668 21.29 9.50 -13.04
N PRO A 669 20.76 10.56 -13.69
CA PRO A 669 21.60 11.51 -14.42
C PRO A 669 22.45 12.35 -13.46
N ILE A 670 23.69 12.61 -13.86
CA ILE A 670 24.68 13.38 -13.08
C ILE A 670 24.89 14.74 -13.74
N SER A 671 24.53 15.82 -13.03
CA SER A 671 24.67 17.19 -13.53
C SER A 671 26.05 17.81 -13.30
N SER A 672 26.78 17.38 -12.26
CA SER A 672 28.09 17.94 -11.91
C SER A 672 29.09 16.88 -11.46
N ILE A 673 30.26 16.88 -12.08
CA ILE A 673 31.37 15.94 -11.80
C ILE A 673 32.02 16.16 -10.42
N GLY A 674 31.87 17.34 -9.85
CA GLY A 674 32.53 17.71 -8.59
C GLY A 674 31.70 18.71 -7.80
N ARG A 675 32.12 18.91 -6.55
CA ARG A 675 31.56 19.93 -5.66
C ARG A 675 32.55 21.06 -5.48
N VAL A 676 32.12 22.30 -5.72
CA VAL A 676 32.96 23.48 -5.51
C VAL A 676 32.94 23.83 -4.01
N LEU A 677 34.13 23.92 -3.42
CA LEU A 677 34.33 24.27 -2.02
C LEU A 677 34.36 25.80 -1.83
N GLY A 678 34.24 26.26 -0.58
CA GLY A 678 34.31 27.69 -0.24
C GLY A 678 35.58 28.41 -0.71
N ASP A 679 36.69 27.70 -0.90
CA ASP A 679 37.97 28.24 -1.42
C ASP A 679 38.10 28.16 -2.96
N ARG A 680 37.00 27.82 -3.65
CA ARG A 680 36.90 27.62 -5.12
C ARG A 680 37.67 26.42 -5.65
N LYS A 681 38.19 25.55 -4.79
CA LYS A 681 38.67 24.23 -5.22
C LYS A 681 37.51 23.29 -5.46
N VAL A 682 37.74 22.21 -6.18
CA VAL A 682 36.73 21.23 -6.56
C VAL A 682 37.06 19.90 -5.91
N MET A 683 36.12 19.36 -5.15
CA MET A 683 36.19 18.00 -4.67
C MET A 683 35.48 17.10 -5.67
N TYR A 684 36.25 16.27 -6.38
CA TYR A 684 35.71 15.40 -7.44
C TYR A 684 34.95 14.22 -6.83
N LYS A 685 33.72 14.01 -7.29
CA LYS A 685 32.85 12.96 -6.81
C LYS A 685 33.23 11.64 -7.47
N TYR A 686 33.22 10.57 -6.72
CA TYR A 686 33.47 9.24 -7.26
C TYR A 686 32.18 8.69 -7.89
N PHE A 687 32.21 8.47 -9.21
CA PHE A 687 31.09 7.88 -9.94
C PHE A 687 31.45 6.52 -10.47
N ASN A 688 30.64 5.54 -10.08
CA ASN A 688 30.67 4.22 -10.69
C ASN A 688 29.22 3.72 -10.80
N PRO A 689 28.63 3.70 -12.00
CA PRO A 689 27.24 3.26 -12.20
C PRO A 689 27.06 1.78 -11.86
N ASN A 690 28.17 1.04 -11.80
CA ASN A 690 28.21 -0.37 -11.49
C ASN A 690 28.51 -0.61 -10.01
N THR A 691 27.84 0.11 -9.11
CA THR A 691 28.01 -0.09 -7.67
C THR A 691 26.73 -0.50 -6.98
N ILE A 692 26.88 -1.30 -5.92
CA ILE A 692 25.80 -1.64 -5.00
C ILE A 692 26.30 -1.54 -3.56
N VAL A 693 25.37 -1.28 -2.65
CA VAL A 693 25.60 -1.34 -1.20
C VAL A 693 25.00 -2.63 -0.69
N VAL A 694 25.81 -3.44 0.01
CA VAL A 694 25.40 -4.69 0.65
C VAL A 694 25.50 -4.53 2.16
N ALA A 695 24.38 -4.63 2.85
CA ALA A 695 24.29 -4.59 4.30
C ALA A 695 24.12 -6.01 4.88
N ALA A 696 24.98 -6.39 5.82
CA ALA A 696 25.00 -7.71 6.42
C ALA A 696 25.08 -7.64 7.96
N ILE A 697 24.25 -8.42 8.65
CA ILE A 697 24.19 -8.45 10.12
C ILE A 697 24.74 -9.77 10.66
N GLU A 698 25.53 -9.67 11.73
CA GLU A 698 25.87 -10.78 12.62
C GLU A 698 25.09 -10.63 13.94
N GLU A 699 24.08 -11.48 14.14
CA GLU A 699 23.19 -11.40 15.31
C GLU A 699 23.93 -11.70 16.63
N ALA A 700 24.90 -12.62 16.62
CA ALA A 700 25.63 -13.05 17.81
C ALA A 700 26.52 -11.95 18.42
N THR A 701 27.01 -11.03 17.59
CA THR A 701 27.89 -9.92 17.98
C THR A 701 27.18 -8.56 17.89
N SER A 702 25.89 -8.54 17.51
CA SER A 702 25.13 -7.31 17.24
C SER A 702 25.88 -6.35 16.32
N THR A 703 26.45 -6.86 15.23
CA THR A 703 27.31 -6.08 14.32
C THR A 703 26.68 -5.98 12.93
N LEU A 704 26.69 -4.79 12.35
CA LEU A 704 26.31 -4.51 10.97
C LEU A 704 27.55 -4.18 10.16
N SER A 705 27.77 -4.90 9.06
CA SER A 705 28.78 -4.60 8.06
C SER A 705 28.11 -4.08 6.79
N VAL A 706 28.53 -2.90 6.34
CA VAL A 706 28.07 -2.27 5.10
C VAL A 706 29.24 -2.27 4.12
N HIS A 707 29.03 -2.86 2.95
CA HIS A 707 30.04 -3.01 1.90
C HIS A 707 29.57 -2.32 0.62
N LEU A 708 30.40 -1.44 0.06
CA LEU A 708 30.22 -0.91 -1.28
C LEU A 708 30.96 -1.83 -2.26
N LEU A 709 30.26 -2.44 -3.20
CA LEU A 709 30.80 -3.40 -4.15
C LEU A 709 30.72 -2.86 -5.57
N ASP A 710 31.74 -3.14 -6.39
CA ASP A 710 31.66 -3.01 -7.84
C ASP A 710 31.05 -4.29 -8.44
N ILE A 711 29.95 -4.15 -9.19
CA ILE A 711 29.20 -5.29 -9.72
C ILE A 711 29.82 -5.94 -10.97
N ILE A 712 30.81 -5.32 -11.60
CA ILE A 712 31.50 -5.88 -12.75
C ILE A 712 32.69 -6.73 -12.30
N SER A 713 33.50 -6.20 -11.38
CA SER A 713 34.72 -6.86 -10.89
C SER A 713 34.52 -7.70 -9.63
N GLY A 714 33.47 -7.43 -8.85
CA GLY A 714 33.27 -8.01 -7.51
C GLY A 714 34.16 -7.40 -6.42
N GLN A 715 34.89 -6.33 -6.73
CA GLN A 715 35.77 -5.67 -5.77
C GLN A 715 34.99 -4.96 -4.68
N VAL A 716 35.42 -5.13 -3.41
CA VAL A 716 34.96 -4.31 -2.30
C VAL A 716 35.65 -2.95 -2.39
N LEU A 717 34.89 -1.91 -2.71
CA LEU A 717 35.38 -0.53 -2.86
C LEU A 717 35.52 0.17 -1.51
N ALA A 718 34.57 -0.08 -0.60
CA ALA A 718 34.59 0.44 0.76
C ALA A 718 33.88 -0.51 1.72
N SER A 719 34.27 -0.47 3.00
CA SER A 719 33.61 -1.25 4.05
C SER A 719 33.53 -0.46 5.34
N GLN A 720 32.36 -0.52 5.98
CA GLN A 720 32.06 0.13 7.25
C GLN A 720 31.44 -0.89 8.20
N VAL A 721 31.75 -0.77 9.50
CA VAL A 721 31.25 -1.68 10.53
C VAL A 721 30.64 -0.86 11.66
N TYR A 722 29.42 -1.21 12.04
CA TYR A 722 28.65 -0.59 13.12
C TYR A 722 28.36 -1.64 14.19
N ASN A 723 28.79 -1.36 15.43
CA ASN A 723 28.59 -2.25 16.58
C ASN A 723 27.33 -1.87 17.36
N GLY A 724 26.74 -2.82 18.07
CA GLY A 724 25.57 -2.61 18.92
C GLY A 724 24.25 -2.49 18.15
N VAL A 725 24.15 -3.08 16.96
CA VAL A 725 22.95 -3.03 16.11
C VAL A 725 21.92 -4.06 16.55
N ASP A 726 20.68 -3.61 16.73
CA ASP A 726 19.53 -4.47 17.01
C ASP A 726 18.97 -5.06 15.71
N SER A 727 19.18 -6.36 15.52
CA SER A 727 18.73 -7.10 14.33
C SER A 727 17.22 -7.32 14.26
N THR A 728 16.48 -7.06 15.35
CA THR A 728 15.02 -7.19 15.39
C THR A 728 14.30 -5.98 14.78
N LYS A 729 15.03 -4.88 14.58
CA LYS A 729 14.52 -3.67 13.93
C LYS A 729 14.85 -3.69 12.44
N GLY A 730 13.94 -3.14 11.65
CA GLY A 730 14.10 -3.05 10.19
C GLY A 730 15.31 -2.19 9.83
N LEU A 731 16.09 -2.69 8.86
CA LEU A 731 17.22 -2.03 8.23
C LEU A 731 16.84 -1.72 6.78
N SER A 732 17.28 -0.58 6.27
CA SER A 732 17.13 -0.23 4.86
C SER A 732 18.28 0.68 4.43
N CYS A 733 18.71 0.53 3.18
CA CYS A 733 19.73 1.35 2.56
C CYS A 733 19.19 1.96 1.26
N ALA A 734 19.70 3.13 0.91
CA ALA A 734 19.47 3.76 -0.40
C ALA A 734 20.79 4.32 -0.92
N MET A 735 20.95 4.34 -2.24
CA MET A 735 22.11 4.89 -2.92
C MET A 735 21.64 5.79 -4.05
N ALA A 736 22.35 6.88 -4.29
CA ALA A 736 22.11 7.76 -5.43
C ALA A 736 23.35 8.59 -5.72
N GLU A 737 23.60 8.91 -6.99
CA GLU A 737 24.72 9.76 -7.42
C GLU A 737 26.07 9.23 -6.90
N ASN A 738 26.64 9.87 -5.87
CA ASN A 738 27.94 9.55 -5.28
C ASN A 738 27.82 9.26 -3.77
N TRP A 739 26.62 8.97 -3.26
CA TRP A 739 26.41 8.77 -1.84
C TRP A 739 25.44 7.62 -1.57
N TYR A 740 25.54 7.06 -0.37
CA TYR A 740 24.58 6.10 0.14
C TYR A 740 24.25 6.38 1.60
N ALA A 741 23.08 5.94 2.02
CA ALA A 741 22.60 6.02 3.38
C ALA A 741 22.04 4.68 3.83
N CYS A 742 22.30 4.28 5.07
CA CYS A 742 21.72 3.11 5.69
C CYS A 742 21.13 3.47 7.06
N THR A 743 19.91 3.00 7.32
CA THR A 743 19.21 3.17 8.60
C THR A 743 19.21 1.87 9.40
N PHE A 744 19.48 1.96 10.70
CA PHE A 744 19.46 0.85 11.64
C PHE A 744 19.20 1.33 13.06
N PHE A 745 18.77 0.45 13.96
CA PHE A 745 18.69 0.77 15.39
C PHE A 745 20.00 0.37 16.07
N GLY A 746 20.66 1.32 16.71
CA GLY A 746 21.95 1.10 17.37
C GLY A 746 21.93 1.43 18.87
N ASP A 747 22.61 0.62 19.66
CA ASP A 747 23.03 0.84 21.05
C ASP A 747 24.54 1.10 21.06
N TYR A 748 24.93 2.32 20.70
CA TYR A 748 26.32 2.69 20.47
C TYR A 748 26.98 3.14 21.77
N THR A 749 28.13 2.57 22.13
CA THR A 749 28.94 3.05 23.25
C THR A 749 29.78 4.24 22.82
N VAL A 750 29.67 5.37 23.53
CA VAL A 750 30.39 6.60 23.21
C VAL A 750 31.88 6.43 23.54
N ASN A 751 32.73 6.75 22.56
CA ASN A 751 34.18 6.71 22.70
C ASN A 751 34.75 7.95 23.44
N ASP A 752 34.14 8.34 24.55
CA ASP A 752 34.57 9.46 25.41
C ASP A 752 35.13 8.99 26.77
N GLY A 753 35.25 7.68 26.96
CA GLY A 753 35.72 7.05 28.20
C GLY A 753 34.70 7.11 29.35
N THR A 754 33.43 7.45 29.07
CA THR A 754 32.37 7.52 30.09
C THR A 754 31.49 6.28 30.15
N ASP A 755 31.74 5.27 29.30
CA ASP A 755 30.93 4.05 29.14
C ASP A 755 29.42 4.32 28.91
N ARG A 756 29.08 5.52 28.43
CA ARG A 756 27.69 5.88 28.09
C ARG A 756 27.32 5.21 26.78
N THR A 757 26.06 4.78 26.67
CA THR A 757 25.51 4.32 25.40
C THR A 757 24.42 5.25 24.89
N ILE A 758 24.37 5.41 23.56
CA ILE A 758 23.34 6.15 22.83
C ILE A 758 22.49 5.12 22.10
N LYS A 759 21.21 5.07 22.47
CA LYS A 759 20.21 4.23 21.83
C LYS A 759 19.35 5.07 20.90
N GLY A 760 19.10 4.58 19.70
CA GLY A 760 18.18 5.23 18.78
C GLY A 760 18.28 4.70 17.36
N PHE A 761 17.39 5.18 16.51
CA PHE A 761 17.49 4.95 15.07
C PHE A 761 18.58 5.84 14.50
N GLN A 762 19.54 5.24 13.82
CA GLN A 762 20.68 5.91 13.25
C GLN A 762 20.58 5.84 11.73
N VAL A 763 20.85 6.95 11.06
CA VAL A 763 21.06 7.01 9.61
C VAL A 763 22.52 7.36 9.39
N ALA A 764 23.29 6.39 8.92
CA ALA A 764 24.67 6.60 8.50
C ALA A 764 24.71 6.98 7.02
N VAL A 765 25.27 8.14 6.71
CA VAL A 765 25.38 8.67 5.34
C VAL A 765 26.85 8.74 4.95
N SER A 766 27.16 8.28 3.74
CA SER A 766 28.51 8.17 3.22
C SER A 766 28.60 8.80 1.83
N ASP A 767 29.47 9.80 1.68
CA ASP A 767 29.84 10.41 0.41
C ASP A 767 31.10 9.76 -0.16
N LEU A 768 31.13 9.61 -1.47
CA LEU A 768 32.23 9.02 -2.23
C LEU A 768 32.92 10.10 -3.08
N TYR A 769 34.22 10.27 -2.88
CA TYR A 769 35.07 11.21 -3.62
C TYR A 769 36.26 10.49 -4.28
N GLU A 770 36.78 11.03 -5.37
CA GLU A 770 37.92 10.42 -6.09
C GLU A 770 39.23 10.53 -5.29
N SER A 771 39.38 11.58 -4.46
CA SER A 771 40.55 11.84 -3.62
C SER A 771 40.16 12.53 -2.29
N PRO A 772 40.94 12.35 -1.21
CA PRO A 772 40.85 13.21 -0.03
C PRO A 772 41.13 14.69 -0.33
N GLU A 773 41.98 14.97 -1.32
CA GLU A 773 42.49 16.31 -1.58
C GLU A 773 41.64 17.06 -2.62
N PRO A 774 41.31 18.34 -2.41
CA PRO A 774 40.63 19.15 -3.43
C PRO A 774 41.51 19.42 -4.67
N ASN A 775 40.86 19.54 -5.83
CA ASN A 775 41.48 19.64 -7.16
C ASN A 775 42.36 18.44 -7.54
N ASP A 776 42.14 17.29 -6.91
CA ASP A 776 42.85 16.06 -7.21
C ASP A 776 41.84 14.96 -7.58
N ARG A 777 42.10 14.30 -8.70
CA ARG A 777 41.31 13.15 -9.20
C ARG A 777 41.91 11.81 -8.77
N GLY A 778 42.93 11.85 -7.92
CA GLY A 778 43.59 10.67 -7.39
C GLY A 778 44.15 9.80 -8.52
N PRO A 779 43.99 8.47 -8.43
CA PRO A 779 44.52 7.55 -9.44
C PRO A 779 43.90 7.67 -10.84
N LEU A 780 42.78 8.38 -11.00
CA LEU A 780 42.16 8.57 -12.32
C LEU A 780 42.86 9.66 -13.16
N GLY A 781 43.53 10.62 -12.51
CA GLY A 781 44.23 11.71 -13.21
C GLY A 781 43.36 12.40 -14.26
N ASP A 782 43.88 12.56 -15.48
CA ASP A 782 43.20 13.21 -16.60
C ASP A 782 42.30 12.26 -17.42
N ALA A 783 42.04 11.04 -16.92
CA ALA A 783 41.22 10.06 -17.64
C ALA A 783 39.81 10.61 -17.91
N ALA A 784 39.39 10.55 -19.17
CA ALA A 784 38.06 10.99 -19.60
C ALA A 784 36.98 9.92 -19.32
N GLU A 785 37.36 8.65 -19.24
CA GLU A 785 36.45 7.52 -19.07
C GLU A 785 36.84 6.70 -17.84
N PHE A 786 35.84 6.10 -17.19
CA PHE A 786 36.02 5.15 -16.09
C PHE A 786 35.69 3.74 -16.55
N SER A 787 36.50 2.76 -16.15
CA SER A 787 36.22 1.35 -16.39
C SER A 787 36.54 0.53 -15.14
N SER A 788 35.62 -0.35 -14.75
CA SER A 788 35.81 -1.30 -13.65
C SER A 788 36.85 -2.39 -13.96
N LEU A 789 37.18 -2.61 -15.24
CA LEU A 789 38.04 -3.71 -15.67
C LEU A 789 39.34 -3.24 -16.34
N ASN A 790 39.29 -2.11 -17.05
CA ASN A 790 40.46 -1.63 -17.77
C ASN A 790 41.40 -0.86 -16.83
N PRO A 791 42.71 -1.06 -16.93
CA PRO A 791 43.67 -0.26 -16.18
C PRO A 791 43.64 1.21 -16.64
N VAL A 792 43.92 2.13 -15.73
CA VAL A 792 44.17 3.53 -16.07
C VAL A 792 45.50 3.63 -16.80
N ASP A 793 45.58 4.39 -17.91
CA ASP A 793 46.78 4.50 -18.77
C ASP A 793 48.05 4.95 -18.02
N THR A 794 47.89 5.70 -16.93
CA THR A 794 48.97 6.17 -16.05
C THR A 794 48.68 5.82 -14.59
N PRO A 795 48.85 4.56 -14.17
CA PRO A 795 48.39 4.12 -12.85
C PRO A 795 49.30 4.65 -11.75
N THR A 796 48.81 5.59 -10.95
CA THR A 796 49.45 6.02 -9.69
C THR A 796 48.94 5.20 -8.48
N GLY A 797 47.89 4.41 -8.66
CA GLY A 797 47.28 3.53 -7.65
C GLY A 797 46.00 2.84 -8.17
N VAL A 798 45.28 2.14 -7.29
CA VAL A 798 43.93 1.61 -7.60
C VAL A 798 42.91 2.72 -7.31
N PRO A 799 41.99 3.06 -8.25
CA PRO A 799 41.01 4.14 -8.06
C PRO A 799 39.90 3.72 -7.09
N LEU A 800 40.23 3.69 -5.81
CA LEU A 800 39.28 3.47 -4.72
C LEU A 800 38.66 4.80 -4.25
N PRO A 801 37.38 4.83 -3.88
CA PRO A 801 36.75 6.04 -3.37
C PRO A 801 37.31 6.42 -2.01
N HIS A 802 37.56 7.71 -1.81
CA HIS A 802 37.65 8.31 -0.48
C HIS A 802 36.24 8.46 0.10
N VAL A 803 35.97 7.75 1.19
CA VAL A 803 34.65 7.78 1.83
C VAL A 803 34.63 8.78 3.00
N VAL A 804 33.73 9.74 2.96
CA VAL A 804 33.42 10.62 4.10
C VAL A 804 32.08 10.20 4.68
N SER A 805 32.03 9.85 5.96
CA SER A 805 30.83 9.28 6.57
C SER A 805 30.48 9.94 7.89
N GLN A 806 29.18 10.07 8.16
CA GLN A 806 28.65 10.60 9.40
C GLN A 806 27.30 9.95 9.71
N ALA A 807 27.02 9.74 11.01
CA ALA A 807 25.75 9.21 11.48
C ALA A 807 24.87 10.28 12.13
N TYR A 808 23.56 10.12 11.99
CA TYR A 808 22.53 10.98 12.57
C TYR A 808 21.53 10.14 13.34
N VAL A 809 21.08 10.62 14.51
CA VAL A 809 20.11 9.92 15.37
C VAL A 809 18.73 10.52 15.18
N PHE A 810 17.77 9.68 14.83
CA PHE A 810 16.36 10.01 14.60
C PHE A 810 15.49 9.49 15.75
N SER A 811 14.37 10.17 15.99
CA SER A 811 13.42 9.85 17.07
C SER A 811 12.48 8.68 16.78
N GLN A 812 12.37 8.26 15.52
CA GLN A 812 11.47 7.19 15.05
C GLN A 812 12.17 6.28 14.04
N GLN A 813 11.56 5.11 13.78
CA GLN A 813 12.09 4.19 12.78
C GLN A 813 11.97 4.77 11.36
N LEU A 814 12.99 4.55 10.53
CA LEU A 814 12.94 4.79 9.09
C LEU A 814 12.95 3.45 8.37
N LYS A 815 12.01 3.24 7.45
CA LYS A 815 11.91 2.06 6.58
C LYS A 815 11.80 2.47 5.11
N SER A 816 12.07 1.53 4.21
CA SER A 816 11.86 1.69 2.77
C SER A 816 12.53 2.95 2.22
N LEU A 817 13.83 3.08 2.49
CA LEU A 817 14.60 4.23 2.02
C LEU A 817 14.60 4.28 0.49
N SER A 818 14.39 5.47 -0.06
CA SER A 818 14.43 5.74 -1.49
C SER A 818 14.95 7.15 -1.73
N VAL A 819 15.12 7.55 -2.99
CA VAL A 819 15.65 8.88 -3.34
C VAL A 819 14.81 9.50 -4.45
N THR A 820 14.58 10.81 -4.35
CA THR A 820 13.90 11.58 -5.41
C THR A 820 14.70 11.55 -6.71
N GLN A 821 14.01 11.40 -7.84
CA GLN A 821 14.60 11.37 -9.19
C GLN A 821 14.05 12.51 -10.04
N THR A 822 14.93 13.19 -10.78
CA THR A 822 14.60 14.26 -11.73
C THR A 822 15.33 14.08 -13.05
N LEU A 823 14.83 14.73 -14.10
CA LEU A 823 15.19 14.47 -15.48
C LEU A 823 16.69 14.63 -15.79
N GLN A 824 17.36 15.58 -15.14
CA GLN A 824 18.75 15.95 -15.37
C GLN A 824 19.61 15.87 -14.10
N GLY A 825 19.03 15.59 -12.94
CA GLY A 825 19.75 15.50 -11.67
C GLY A 825 20.42 16.81 -11.25
N ILE A 826 19.82 17.95 -11.60
CA ILE A 826 20.26 19.30 -11.23
C ILE A 826 19.68 19.69 -9.88
N THR A 827 18.40 19.38 -9.64
CA THR A 827 17.78 19.65 -8.34
C THR A 827 18.47 18.83 -7.24
N SER A 828 18.43 19.32 -5.99
CA SER A 828 19.00 18.58 -4.88
C SER A 828 18.24 17.27 -4.66
N ARG A 829 18.92 16.18 -4.32
CA ARG A 829 18.23 14.92 -4.00
C ARG A 829 17.74 14.93 -2.56
N GLN A 830 16.59 14.30 -2.30
CA GLN A 830 16.09 14.05 -0.95
C GLN A 830 16.10 12.56 -0.66
N LEU A 831 16.48 12.19 0.57
CA LEU A 831 16.30 10.85 1.09
C LEU A 831 14.85 10.71 1.55
N LEU A 832 14.11 9.80 0.92
CA LEU A 832 12.74 9.45 1.27
C LEU A 832 12.74 8.30 2.27
N ALA A 833 11.88 8.36 3.26
CA ALA A 833 11.72 7.30 4.25
C ALA A 833 10.27 7.18 4.72
N TYR A 834 9.83 5.94 4.92
CA TYR A 834 8.58 5.66 5.63
C TYR A 834 8.81 5.60 7.14
N LEU A 835 7.98 6.32 7.90
CA LEU A 835 7.95 6.33 9.36
C LEU A 835 6.77 5.47 9.84
N PRO A 836 6.97 4.21 10.25
CA PRO A 836 5.89 3.31 10.65
C PRO A 836 5.23 3.69 11.98
N ASP A 837 5.95 4.41 12.86
CA ASP A 837 5.40 4.80 14.18
C ASP A 837 4.40 5.96 14.05
N SER A 838 4.61 6.88 13.11
CA SER A 838 3.71 8.01 12.81
C SER A 838 2.86 7.82 11.56
N ASN A 839 3.02 6.71 10.84
CA ASN A 839 2.35 6.45 9.55
C ASN A 839 2.56 7.57 8.53
N SER A 840 3.79 8.07 8.41
CA SER A 840 4.08 9.23 7.56
C SER A 840 5.26 8.98 6.61
N ILE A 841 5.32 9.77 5.53
CA ILE A 841 6.47 9.74 4.61
C ILE A 841 7.30 11.00 4.82
N LEU A 842 8.58 10.81 5.13
CA LEU A 842 9.55 11.86 5.38
C LEU A 842 10.46 12.04 4.16
N ALA A 843 10.64 13.29 3.73
CA ALA A 843 11.65 13.69 2.77
C ALA A 843 12.74 14.50 3.48
N VAL A 844 13.94 13.94 3.58
CA VAL A 844 15.09 14.57 4.24
C VAL A 844 15.97 15.24 3.20
N SER A 845 16.16 16.55 3.32
CA SER A 845 17.07 17.31 2.45
C SER A 845 18.51 16.84 2.59
N ARG A 846 19.20 16.68 1.45
CA ARG A 846 20.61 16.28 1.40
C ARG A 846 21.54 17.25 2.12
N HIS A 847 21.21 18.53 2.27
CA HIS A 847 22.01 19.49 3.03
C HIS A 847 22.03 19.18 4.53
N ILE A 848 20.94 18.62 5.07
CA ILE A 848 20.84 18.31 6.50
C ILE A 848 21.64 17.06 6.83
N ILE A 849 21.63 16.07 5.95
CA ILE A 849 22.34 14.79 6.15
C ILE A 849 23.72 14.76 5.48
N ASP A 850 24.34 15.92 5.23
CA ASP A 850 25.67 16.01 4.61
C ASP A 850 26.77 15.57 5.57
N PRO A 851 27.56 14.51 5.27
CA PRO A 851 28.55 14.00 6.21
C PRO A 851 29.73 14.96 6.45
N ARG A 852 29.86 16.05 5.66
CA ARG A 852 30.92 17.06 5.81
C ARG A 852 30.50 18.23 6.72
N ARG A 853 29.33 18.16 7.36
CA ARG A 853 28.91 19.15 8.36
C ARG A 853 29.97 19.30 9.46
N PRO A 854 30.44 20.53 9.77
CA PRO A 854 31.52 20.71 10.74
C PRO A 854 31.18 20.20 12.14
N VAL A 855 32.04 19.35 12.70
CA VAL A 855 31.95 18.84 14.07
C VAL A 855 32.64 19.81 15.02
N ASP A 856 32.03 20.06 16.18
CA ASP A 856 32.55 20.91 17.27
C ASP A 856 32.91 22.36 16.91
N ARG A 857 32.49 22.84 15.73
CA ARG A 857 32.64 24.23 15.31
C ARG A 857 31.46 24.69 14.46
N ASP A 858 31.30 26.00 14.36
CA ASP A 858 30.38 26.60 13.40
C ASP A 858 30.99 26.58 11.98
N PRO A 859 30.17 26.52 10.92
CA PRO A 859 30.64 26.63 9.55
C PRO A 859 31.20 28.04 9.28
N THR A 860 32.24 28.11 8.46
CA THR A 860 32.78 29.38 7.97
C THR A 860 31.82 30.03 6.97
N SER A 861 31.90 31.34 6.77
CA SER A 861 31.05 32.04 5.78
C SER A 861 31.19 31.45 4.38
N ALA A 862 32.39 31.01 4.00
CA ALA A 862 32.63 30.38 2.71
C ALA A 862 31.94 29.00 2.58
N GLU A 863 31.96 28.18 3.64
CA GLU A 863 31.25 26.89 3.69
C GLU A 863 29.73 27.06 3.63
N VAL A 864 29.19 28.11 4.24
CA VAL A 864 27.75 28.44 4.19
C VAL A 864 27.36 28.92 2.79
N GLU A 865 28.11 29.86 2.22
CA GLU A 865 27.76 30.49 0.93
C GLU A 865 27.94 29.54 -0.26
N ALA A 866 29.01 28.73 -0.29
CA ALA A 866 29.31 27.86 -1.42
C ALA A 866 28.62 26.49 -1.33
N GLU A 867 28.43 25.96 -0.12
CA GLU A 867 28.05 24.55 0.08
C GLU A 867 26.80 24.37 0.95
N ALA A 868 26.24 25.46 1.49
CA ALA A 868 25.14 25.44 2.44
C ALA A 868 25.38 24.51 3.66
N LEU A 869 26.65 24.38 4.09
CA LEU A 869 27.00 23.56 5.24
C LEU A 869 26.53 24.22 6.53
N MET A 870 26.00 23.39 7.44
CA MET A 870 25.57 23.78 8.78
C MET A 870 26.35 22.98 9.82
N ARG A 871 26.52 23.53 11.03
CA ARG A 871 27.17 22.84 12.15
C ARG A 871 26.54 21.46 12.35
N TYR A 872 27.36 20.43 12.56
CA TYR A 872 26.88 19.08 12.83
C TYR A 872 26.12 19.02 14.16
N THR A 873 24.94 18.40 14.10
CA THR A 873 24.12 18.07 15.26
C THR A 873 23.74 16.60 15.12
N PRO A 874 24.19 15.72 16.03
CA PRO A 874 23.96 14.29 15.91
C PRO A 874 22.47 13.95 16.01
N GLN A 875 21.74 14.66 16.87
CA GLN A 875 20.28 14.51 16.99
C GLN A 875 19.59 15.24 15.84
N PHE A 876 18.76 14.50 15.10
CA PHE A 876 17.84 15.03 14.10
C PHE A 876 16.41 14.96 14.66
N GLU A 877 15.80 16.13 14.84
CA GLU A 877 14.38 16.23 15.16
C GLU A 877 13.58 16.24 13.86
N ILE A 878 12.57 15.36 13.79
CA ILE A 878 11.69 15.28 12.62
C ILE A 878 10.83 16.54 12.58
N ASP A 879 11.12 17.42 11.60
CA ASP A 879 10.32 18.60 11.30
C ASP A 879 9.09 18.18 10.47
N GLY A 880 7.90 18.59 10.91
CA GLY A 880 6.64 18.34 10.20
C GLY A 880 6.65 18.87 8.76
N ARG A 881 7.47 19.89 8.43
CA ARG A 881 7.64 20.40 7.06
C ARG A 881 8.32 19.41 6.12
N GLY A 882 9.08 18.46 6.66
CA GLY A 882 9.67 17.37 5.87
C GLY A 882 8.70 16.22 5.59
N ILE A 883 7.53 16.20 6.24
CA ILE A 883 6.54 15.13 6.06
C ILE A 883 5.70 15.43 4.81
N VAL A 884 5.98 14.73 3.72
CA VAL A 884 5.29 14.93 2.43
C VAL A 884 3.85 14.42 2.47
N SER A 885 3.54 13.47 3.34
CA SER A 885 2.18 13.00 3.60
C SER A 885 1.39 13.90 4.56
N HIS A 886 1.98 14.99 5.08
CA HIS A 886 1.33 15.99 5.93
C HIS A 886 0.42 15.37 7.02
N GLU A 887 -0.91 15.56 6.97
CA GLU A 887 -1.87 15.01 7.95
C GLU A 887 -2.42 13.62 7.57
N LEU A 888 -2.03 13.08 6.41
CA LEU A 888 -2.48 11.78 5.92
C LEU A 888 -1.67 10.66 6.58
N ASP A 889 -2.37 9.81 7.33
CA ASP A 889 -1.83 8.58 7.90
C ASP A 889 -1.71 7.51 6.80
N VAL A 890 -0.51 7.29 6.26
CA VAL A 890 -0.23 6.27 5.24
C VAL A 890 0.21 4.97 5.92
N LEU A 891 -0.65 3.96 5.93
CA LEU A 891 -0.38 2.69 6.60
C LEU A 891 0.42 1.70 5.75
N GLY A 892 1.34 1.00 6.40
CA GLY A 892 1.92 -0.26 5.92
C GLY A 892 2.69 -0.17 4.60
N VAL A 893 3.36 0.95 4.32
CA VAL A 893 4.17 1.15 3.11
C VAL A 893 5.27 0.09 3.02
N GLN A 894 5.34 -0.60 1.88
CA GLN A 894 6.38 -1.57 1.54
C GLN A 894 7.54 -0.89 0.79
N GLU A 895 7.23 -0.03 -0.17
CA GLU A 895 8.23 0.64 -1.01
C GLU A 895 7.73 2.03 -1.45
N ILE A 896 8.67 2.93 -1.72
CA ILE A 896 8.44 4.28 -2.25
C ILE A 896 9.16 4.40 -3.59
N LEU A 897 8.39 4.57 -4.65
CA LEU A 897 8.87 4.77 -6.02
C LEU A 897 8.94 6.27 -6.32
N ALA A 898 10.02 6.68 -6.98
CA ALA A 898 10.17 8.01 -7.52
C ALA A 898 10.38 7.93 -9.04
N THR A 899 9.81 8.88 -9.79
CA THR A 899 10.05 9.03 -11.23
C THR A 899 10.19 10.51 -11.57
N PRO A 900 11.04 10.88 -12.55
CA PRO A 900 11.15 12.25 -13.00
C PRO A 900 9.86 12.75 -13.68
N ALA A 901 9.52 14.02 -13.45
CA ALA A 901 8.61 14.75 -14.33
C ALA A 901 9.39 15.27 -15.56
N VAL A 902 8.70 15.87 -16.55
CA VAL A 902 9.36 16.52 -17.70
C VAL A 902 10.09 17.80 -17.25
N ILE A 903 9.64 18.40 -16.16
CA ILE A 903 10.29 19.53 -15.51
C ILE A 903 11.32 19.06 -14.49
N GLU A 904 12.42 19.81 -14.36
CA GLU A 904 13.57 19.41 -13.54
C GLU A 904 13.35 19.63 -12.05
N SER A 905 12.49 20.58 -11.67
CA SER A 905 12.26 20.90 -10.25
C SER A 905 11.48 19.83 -9.49
N THR A 906 10.79 18.91 -10.19
CA THR A 906 9.73 18.07 -9.61
C THR A 906 9.96 16.58 -9.84
N SER A 907 9.79 15.80 -8.78
CA SER A 907 9.78 14.34 -8.77
C SER A 907 8.39 13.84 -8.40
N LEU A 908 7.87 12.84 -9.10
CA LEU A 908 6.61 12.19 -8.75
C LEU A 908 6.89 11.03 -7.79
N LEU A 909 6.15 10.99 -6.69
CA LEU A 909 6.31 9.98 -5.64
C LEU A 909 5.08 9.09 -5.59
N PHE A 910 5.30 7.79 -5.44
CA PHE A 910 4.24 6.80 -5.26
C PHE A 910 4.67 5.77 -4.21
N ALA A 911 3.91 5.70 -3.12
CA ALA A 911 4.10 4.74 -2.05
C ALA A 911 2.97 3.72 -2.05
N TYR A 912 3.31 2.44 -1.88
CA TYR A 912 2.35 1.35 -1.89
C TYR A 912 2.59 0.34 -0.77
N GLY A 913 1.53 -0.33 -0.34
CA GLY A 913 1.55 -1.36 0.68
C GLY A 913 0.14 -1.73 1.13
N VAL A 914 -0.20 -1.43 2.39
CA VAL A 914 -1.61 -1.46 2.83
C VAL A 914 -2.37 -0.31 2.17
N ASP A 915 -1.82 0.89 2.24
CA ASP A 915 -2.36 2.07 1.55
C ASP A 915 -1.65 2.33 0.23
N ILE A 916 -2.29 3.15 -0.59
CA ILE A 916 -1.70 3.76 -1.78
C ILE A 916 -1.66 5.27 -1.57
N PHE A 917 -0.50 5.87 -1.73
CA PHE A 917 -0.30 7.32 -1.64
C PHE A 917 0.55 7.81 -2.82
N GLY A 918 0.11 8.88 -3.47
CA GLY A 918 0.88 9.53 -4.52
C GLY A 918 0.96 11.03 -4.28
N THR A 919 2.10 11.64 -4.59
CA THR A 919 2.30 13.10 -4.47
C THR A 919 3.44 13.57 -5.37
N ARG A 920 3.75 14.88 -5.32
CA ARG A 920 4.88 15.50 -6.01
C ARG A 920 5.83 16.08 -4.97
N ALA A 921 7.12 15.86 -5.15
CA ALA A 921 8.16 16.49 -4.34
C ALA A 921 8.97 17.46 -5.19
N ALA A 922 9.25 18.65 -4.65
CA ALA A 922 10.11 19.65 -5.27
C ALA A 922 11.30 19.96 -4.34
N PRO A 923 12.38 19.17 -4.40
CA PRO A 923 13.46 19.22 -3.41
C PRO A 923 14.12 20.59 -3.21
N SER A 924 14.33 21.32 -4.30
CA SER A 924 14.89 22.69 -4.31
C SER A 924 13.83 23.76 -4.53
N GLY A 925 12.55 23.43 -4.35
CA GLY A 925 11.42 24.26 -4.74
C GLY A 925 11.18 24.29 -6.25
N VAL A 926 10.04 24.86 -6.65
CA VAL A 926 9.59 24.87 -8.05
C VAL A 926 10.18 26.08 -8.79
N PHE A 927 11.37 25.91 -9.39
CA PHE A 927 12.12 27.00 -10.04
C PHE A 927 11.85 27.15 -11.54
N ASP A 928 11.23 26.15 -12.18
CA ASP A 928 10.94 26.10 -13.63
C ASP A 928 9.44 26.27 -13.94
N ILE A 929 8.59 26.44 -12.92
CA ILE A 929 7.18 26.82 -13.07
C ILE A 929 6.90 28.12 -12.32
N LEU A 930 6.06 28.95 -12.92
CA LEU A 930 5.50 30.12 -12.26
C LEU A 930 4.48 29.70 -11.18
N GLY A 931 4.79 29.95 -9.90
CA GLY A 931 3.92 29.55 -8.79
C GLY A 931 2.50 30.14 -8.86
N LYS A 932 1.53 29.43 -8.25
CA LYS A 932 0.12 29.86 -8.18
C LYS A 932 -0.05 31.26 -7.57
N GLY A 933 0.84 31.66 -6.65
CA GLY A 933 0.85 32.98 -6.01
C GLY A 933 1.32 34.16 -6.89
N PHE A 934 1.71 33.94 -8.14
CA PHE A 934 2.16 35.02 -9.02
C PHE A 934 0.98 35.95 -9.41
N ASN A 935 1.09 37.24 -9.08
CA ASN A 935 0.02 38.20 -9.28
C ASN A 935 -0.10 38.68 -10.74
N LYS A 936 -0.71 37.83 -11.58
CA LYS A 936 -0.95 38.09 -13.01
C LYS A 936 -1.79 39.35 -13.25
N VAL A 937 -2.76 39.62 -12.39
CA VAL A 937 -3.63 40.81 -12.48
C VAL A 937 -2.82 42.10 -12.36
N THR A 938 -1.88 42.16 -11.41
CA THR A 938 -1.01 43.34 -11.23
C THR A 938 -0.08 43.52 -12.43
N LEU A 939 0.48 42.43 -12.96
CA LEU A 939 1.31 42.47 -14.18
C LEU A 939 0.53 43.06 -15.35
N VAL A 940 -0.64 42.49 -15.66
CA VAL A 940 -1.49 42.93 -16.79
C VAL A 940 -1.95 44.38 -16.57
N GLY A 941 -2.38 44.73 -15.36
CA GLY A 941 -2.79 46.10 -15.01
C GLY A 941 -1.67 47.12 -15.19
N THR A 942 -0.44 46.77 -14.81
CA THR A 942 0.73 47.65 -14.98
C THR A 942 1.06 47.85 -16.46
N VAL A 943 1.05 46.77 -17.26
CA VAL A 943 1.27 46.85 -18.71
C VAL A 943 0.20 47.73 -19.38
N ALA A 944 -1.07 47.57 -19.01
CA ALA A 944 -2.17 48.39 -19.52
C ALA A 944 -2.01 49.87 -19.13
N ALA A 945 -1.65 50.16 -17.87
CA ALA A 945 -1.42 51.53 -17.39
C ALA A 945 -0.25 52.20 -18.13
N LEU A 946 0.86 51.50 -18.34
CA LEU A 946 1.98 51.98 -19.13
C LEU A 946 1.58 52.22 -20.59
N PHE A 947 0.82 51.31 -21.19
CA PHE A 947 0.33 51.45 -22.57
C PHE A 947 -0.54 52.70 -22.75
N VAL A 948 -1.52 52.91 -21.86
CA VAL A 948 -2.37 54.12 -21.87
C VAL A 948 -1.52 55.38 -21.62
N GLY A 949 -0.57 55.31 -20.70
CA GLY A 949 0.38 56.40 -20.44
C GLY A 949 1.19 56.78 -21.67
N VAL A 950 1.70 55.80 -22.43
CA VAL A 950 2.42 56.01 -23.69
C VAL A 950 1.49 56.59 -24.76
N LEU A 951 0.27 56.07 -24.92
CA LEU A 951 -0.71 56.61 -25.88
C LEU A 951 -1.05 58.08 -25.61
N PHE A 952 -1.07 58.50 -24.34
CA PHE A 952 -1.31 59.90 -23.98
C PHE A 952 -0.05 60.77 -24.13
N LEU A 953 1.11 60.29 -23.69
CA LEU A 953 2.36 61.05 -23.71
C LEU A 953 2.96 61.19 -25.12
N ALA A 954 2.85 60.17 -25.97
CA ALA A 954 3.41 60.17 -27.32
C ALA A 954 2.95 61.38 -28.17
N PRO A 955 1.65 61.70 -28.30
CA PRO A 955 1.21 62.88 -29.04
C PRO A 955 1.61 64.19 -28.37
N VAL A 956 1.63 64.27 -27.03
CA VAL A 956 2.05 65.46 -26.27
C VAL A 956 3.53 65.76 -26.52
N VAL A 957 4.39 64.74 -26.45
CA VAL A 957 5.83 64.86 -26.71
C VAL A 957 6.07 65.19 -28.18
N ARG A 958 5.39 64.53 -29.11
CA ARG A 958 5.50 64.81 -30.55
C ARG A 958 5.12 66.26 -30.87
N ARG A 959 4.03 66.76 -30.28
CA ARG A 959 3.63 68.18 -30.41
C ARG A 959 4.70 69.10 -29.84
N LYS A 960 5.16 68.88 -28.61
CA LYS A 960 6.21 69.70 -27.97
C LYS A 960 7.53 69.71 -28.74
N GLN A 961 7.92 68.59 -29.34
CA GLN A 961 9.11 68.49 -30.19
C GLN A 961 8.93 69.25 -31.52
N ILE A 962 7.75 69.17 -32.13
CA ILE A 962 7.43 69.95 -33.33
C ILE A 962 7.48 71.44 -32.99
N ASP A 963 6.78 71.89 -31.95
CA ASP A 963 6.73 73.30 -31.54
C ASP A 963 8.14 73.87 -31.27
N ARG A 964 9.00 73.13 -30.53
CA ARG A 964 10.41 73.52 -30.31
C ARG A 964 11.23 73.63 -31.60
N ARG A 965 10.98 72.76 -32.59
CA ARG A 965 11.67 72.84 -33.88
C ARG A 965 11.23 74.05 -34.68
N TRP A 966 9.96 74.44 -34.59
CA TRP A 966 9.43 75.66 -35.20
C TRP A 966 9.96 76.92 -34.50
N GLU A 967 10.04 76.93 -33.17
CA GLU A 967 10.66 78.03 -32.39
C GLU A 967 12.15 78.20 -32.68
N ALA A 968 12.88 77.13 -33.02
CA ALA A 968 14.29 77.22 -33.42
C ALA A 968 14.50 77.69 -34.87
N PHE A 969 13.43 77.72 -35.68
CA PHE A 969 13.44 78.19 -37.07
C PHE A 969 13.03 79.66 -37.21
N LEU A 970 12.32 80.20 -36.22
CA LEU A 970 12.04 81.64 -36.03
C LEU A 970 13.19 82.30 -35.27
#